data_AF-A0A813ENG8-F1
#
_entry.id   AF-A0A813ENG8-F1
#
_cell.length_a   1.000
_cell.length_b   1.000
_cell.length_c   1.000
_cell.angle_alpha   90.00
_cell.angle_beta   90.00
_cell.angle_gamma   90.00
#
_symmetry.space_group_name_H-M   'P 1'
#
loop_
_entity.id
_entity.type
_entity.pdbx_description
1 polymer ?
#
loop_
_entity_poly.entity_id
_entity_poly.type
_entity_poly.pdbx_seq_one_letter_code
_entity_poly.pdbx_strand_id
1 'polypeptide(L)'
;MLAWVSIRLQDVTAWQEKWASESQHGYRPQHGTEDVYWSLALRIECALLQGTPLTGVSFDYSKCFDRVPVAILLRLVTELGMDSRICAPVRTMYSNLRRRFRINGSVGDEFRTTNGILQGCPLSVLFLNALVAIWCKAIDKEVPLASPSAFADDTGVTASSRKEVQQAVSITEEFAELTGQQLNQKKSVSFSTSARRVRKLRLKSSTIPITTSWKSVGAHLCTNRGRQDSNHETKVQQACKTADRIRWLPLHFEARSSLACSLVVSGALFGCSVARPSRKQLSKLRTASLNCIWGSRHRRRCAEIVFTLFAPGHRADPEHACTYNTMRMMRRMLARRDDLHDLFRQVWTCADGQPRQDTGPVACIAAAASDLNWTWPDPLNFVLDDGSTISPLQMSAGEWEHVVRDGVRRAAWRRAAARREDMHGIEDGIDREMTLALLRSSSLPPYEKSVLRSILAGSVWTQDRLSRAGMVQAATCPYCDAGAAEDHEHMWWHCPAWEGIRQLHSVAEHADVPSWPACLAKCGILPEKMSLTPVIDLTSDQFDDARDSSRADALVKPLWKLFQNSESQSRPNFGKHPLMLRQPETASTDVSICDGRVVVHTDGASRNNQHKTLRRAGVGAFWGKRNPLNVSEPLVGPNQTNNRAELVAAIRVLELDSRPLNIRTDSQYVYLGCTKRLAAWSANEWRSGRREISNRDLWQKMQLLLERRETGSVLFTKVKAHASHVDVRRGCVLAEDKFGNDQADALAVAGAAIHPVDNAARSNAVRRMLVIRSTQRMMIEIVLERASRAKSRRQQQADDQAEEAEDQDDEEGAVQRQPQLSDGQPLGRASFGADREDDRFVYILMEPAEGGELLTVIKEIYEQRVHALSETWAARVFQQCLSAIAYCHERGILHKDLKSENIMLLSRDRVASPHVVIIDFGVSELLSTTRGPQGQTHRNRGSALAGTCTTMAPEVWTGDFGPKCDVWSLGCVLFEFLSGRPPFMARNHEDGSEWLRLHRAGPDWSKLARISGLAQQICQ
;
A
#
# COMPACT_ATOMS: atom_id res chain seq x y z
N MET A 1 18.43 -20.62 10.40
CA MET A 1 19.41 -19.78 11.13
C MET A 1 19.07 -18.29 11.07
N LEU A 2 18.99 -17.65 9.89
CA LEU A 2 18.59 -16.23 9.79
C LEU A 2 17.27 -15.92 10.52
N ALA A 3 16.27 -16.81 10.44
CA ALA A 3 15.04 -16.71 11.21
C ALA A 3 15.25 -16.74 12.74
N TRP A 4 16.10 -17.65 13.24
CA TRP A 4 16.45 -17.73 14.67
C TRP A 4 17.16 -16.46 15.14
N VAL A 5 18.12 -15.96 14.35
CA VAL A 5 18.84 -14.72 14.62
C VAL A 5 17.90 -13.52 14.65
N SER A 6 16.97 -13.42 13.70
CA SER A 6 15.99 -12.32 13.65
C SER A 6 15.07 -12.31 14.88
N ILE A 7 14.72 -13.47 15.43
CA ILE A 7 13.94 -13.57 16.68
C ILE A 7 14.79 -13.11 17.87
N ARG A 8 16.04 -13.60 17.97
CA ARG A 8 16.94 -13.30 19.09
C ARG A 8 17.51 -11.88 19.08
N LEU A 9 17.38 -11.14 17.98
CA LEU A 9 17.87 -9.77 17.88
C LEU A 9 17.27 -8.87 18.97
N GLN A 10 15.98 -9.05 19.29
CA GLN A 10 15.30 -8.29 20.34
C GLN A 10 15.92 -8.54 21.72
N ASP A 11 16.30 -9.79 22.00
CA ASP A 11 16.91 -10.21 23.27
C ASP A 11 18.29 -9.56 23.51
N VAL A 12 19.03 -9.23 22.44
CA VAL A 12 20.38 -8.65 22.54
C VAL A 12 20.44 -7.14 22.30
N THR A 13 19.33 -6.52 21.90
CA THR A 13 19.34 -5.07 21.66
C THR A 13 19.52 -4.30 22.96
N ALA A 14 18.89 -4.74 24.06
CA ALA A 14 19.09 -4.19 25.40
C ALA A 14 20.52 -4.44 25.94
N TRP A 15 21.17 -5.53 25.50
CA TRP A 15 22.56 -5.81 25.86
C TRP A 15 23.52 -4.80 25.22
N GLN A 16 23.31 -4.43 23.95
CA GLN A 16 24.14 -3.43 23.25
C GLN A 16 24.16 -2.07 23.98
N GLU A 17 23.00 -1.63 24.47
CA GLU A 17 22.86 -0.32 25.13
C GLU A 17 23.68 -0.19 26.42
N LYS A 18 24.17 -1.30 27.00
CA LYS A 18 25.00 -1.28 28.21
C LYS A 18 26.42 -0.78 27.97
N TRP A 19 26.92 -0.85 26.73
CA TRP A 19 28.32 -0.57 26.41
C TRP A 19 28.53 0.27 25.16
N ALA A 20 27.51 0.45 24.32
CA ALA A 20 27.58 1.28 23.12
C ALA A 20 27.96 2.73 23.46
N SER A 21 28.78 3.35 22.62
CA SER A 21 29.10 4.78 22.75
C SER A 21 27.90 5.63 22.30
N GLU A 22 27.73 6.81 22.89
CA GLU A 22 26.75 7.81 22.43
C GLU A 22 26.97 8.21 20.98
N SER A 23 28.24 8.19 20.53
CA SER A 23 28.68 8.46 19.16
C SER A 23 28.31 7.36 18.14
N GLN A 24 27.74 6.24 18.61
CA GLN A 24 27.34 5.11 17.78
C GLN A 24 25.82 5.07 17.59
N HIS A 25 25.35 4.97 16.35
CA HIS A 25 23.92 5.10 16.01
C HIS A 25 23.35 3.87 15.27
N GLY A 26 24.20 3.00 14.72
CA GLY A 26 23.77 1.84 13.93
C GLY A 26 23.02 0.78 14.74
N TYR A 27 21.87 0.32 14.25
CA TYR A 27 21.09 -0.80 14.84
C TYR A 27 20.76 -0.65 16.33
N ARG A 28 20.62 0.59 16.81
CA ARG A 28 20.14 0.92 18.16
C ARG A 28 18.65 1.25 18.15
N PRO A 29 17.91 0.95 19.23
CA PRO A 29 16.53 1.40 19.37
C PRO A 29 16.46 2.92 19.18
N GLN A 30 15.47 3.39 18.44
CA GLN A 30 15.24 4.83 18.24
C GLN A 30 16.36 5.60 17.49
N HIS A 31 17.44 4.96 17.03
CA HIS A 31 18.44 5.59 16.15
C HIS A 31 18.27 5.15 14.68
N GLY A 32 18.74 5.99 13.76
CA GLY A 32 18.74 5.75 12.32
C GLY A 32 19.94 6.42 11.64
N THR A 33 20.01 6.27 10.32
CA THR A 33 21.09 6.86 9.50
C THR A 33 21.10 8.39 9.59
N GLU A 34 19.92 8.98 9.80
CA GLU A 34 19.72 10.41 9.97
C GLU A 34 20.43 10.99 11.18
N ASP A 35 20.62 10.20 12.24
CA ASP A 35 21.31 10.66 13.43
C ASP A 35 22.79 11.00 13.15
N VAL A 36 23.38 10.36 12.13
CA VAL A 36 24.73 10.68 11.63
C VAL A 36 24.70 11.85 10.65
N TYR A 37 24.00 11.69 9.53
CA TYR A 37 24.13 12.66 8.44
C TYR A 37 23.44 13.99 8.74
N TRP A 38 22.33 14.00 9.49
CA TRP A 38 21.56 15.22 9.76
C TRP A 38 22.26 16.09 10.79
N SER A 39 22.76 15.48 11.88
CA SER A 39 23.57 16.15 12.90
C SER A 39 24.85 16.75 12.30
N LEU A 40 25.53 15.99 11.44
CA LEU A 40 26.73 16.48 10.75
C LEU A 40 26.39 17.63 9.78
N ALA A 41 25.29 17.52 9.03
CA ALA A 41 24.86 18.60 8.14
C ALA A 41 24.53 19.88 8.91
N LEU A 42 23.90 19.78 10.09
CA LEU A 42 23.61 20.93 10.94
C LEU A 42 24.89 21.62 11.46
N ARG A 43 25.89 20.82 11.87
CA ARG A 43 27.21 21.35 12.28
C ARG A 43 27.94 22.05 11.13
N ILE A 44 27.88 21.47 9.92
CA ILE A 44 28.46 22.07 8.72
C ILE A 44 27.75 23.39 8.39
N GLU A 45 26.42 23.41 8.42
CA GLU A 45 25.63 24.62 8.17
C GLU A 45 25.96 25.73 9.18
N CYS A 46 26.07 25.40 10.46
CA CYS A 46 26.52 26.32 11.51
C CYS A 46 27.90 26.90 11.22
N ALA A 47 28.87 26.03 10.94
CA ALA A 47 30.25 26.44 10.66
C ALA A 47 30.34 27.36 9.43
N LEU A 48 29.56 27.08 8.39
CA LEU A 48 29.51 27.92 7.19
C LEU A 48 28.85 29.27 7.43
N LEU A 49 27.82 29.36 8.28
CA LEU A 49 27.16 30.61 8.61
C LEU A 49 28.01 31.51 9.52
N GLN A 50 28.72 30.91 10.46
CA GLN A 50 29.56 31.64 11.42
C GLN A 50 30.98 31.92 10.92
N GLY A 51 31.39 31.26 9.83
CA GLY A 51 32.78 31.33 9.36
C GLY A 51 33.76 30.61 10.28
N THR A 52 33.29 29.66 11.10
CA THR A 52 34.15 28.88 12.00
C THR A 52 34.71 27.64 11.28
N PRO A 53 35.95 27.22 11.61
CA PRO A 53 36.55 26.05 10.98
C PRO A 53 35.92 24.76 11.52
N LEU A 54 35.50 23.90 10.60
CA LEU A 54 35.09 22.52 10.87
C LEU A 54 35.78 21.61 9.88
N THR A 55 36.62 20.71 10.38
CA THR A 55 37.35 19.70 9.59
C THR A 55 36.85 18.31 9.97
N GLY A 56 36.81 17.40 9.02
CA GLY A 56 36.46 16.02 9.33
C GLY A 56 36.97 15.00 8.32
N VAL A 57 36.76 13.74 8.67
CA VAL A 57 37.11 12.57 7.87
C VAL A 57 36.02 11.52 8.00
N SER A 58 35.66 10.89 6.88
CA SER A 58 34.82 9.70 6.80
C SER A 58 35.70 8.56 6.32
N PHE A 59 35.72 7.47 7.08
CA PHE A 59 36.51 6.28 6.79
C PHE A 59 35.65 5.25 6.06
N ASP A 60 36.23 4.61 5.05
CA ASP A 60 35.65 3.46 4.36
C ASP A 60 36.56 2.25 4.62
N TYR A 61 36.00 1.14 5.09
CA TYR A 61 36.74 -0.10 5.32
C TYR A 61 36.57 -1.05 4.13
N SER A 62 37.69 -1.48 3.55
CA SER A 62 37.69 -2.43 2.44
C SER A 62 37.21 -3.80 2.92
N LYS A 63 36.05 -4.24 2.42
CA LYS A 63 35.46 -5.55 2.72
C LYS A 63 35.31 -5.77 4.23
N CYS A 64 34.73 -4.78 4.92
CA CYS A 64 34.66 -4.69 6.38
C CYS A 64 34.23 -6.01 7.06
N PHE A 65 33.09 -6.57 6.63
CA PHE A 65 32.55 -7.82 7.19
C PHE A 65 33.49 -9.02 7.00
N ASP A 66 34.17 -9.13 5.86
CA ASP A 66 35.01 -10.27 5.50
C ASP A 66 36.30 -10.33 6.32
N ARG A 67 36.72 -9.19 6.89
CA ARG A 67 38.00 -9.05 7.59
C ARG A 67 37.92 -9.14 9.09
N VAL A 68 36.73 -9.08 9.68
CA VAL A 68 36.55 -9.14 11.13
C VAL A 68 37.10 -10.45 11.72
N PRO A 69 38.04 -10.40 12.68
CA PRO A 69 38.60 -11.59 13.33
C PRO A 69 37.58 -12.19 14.28
N VAL A 70 36.97 -13.31 13.87
CA VAL A 70 35.87 -13.94 14.61
C VAL A 70 36.34 -14.42 15.99
N ALA A 71 37.59 -14.86 16.12
CA ALA A 71 38.15 -15.30 17.40
C ALA A 71 38.22 -14.17 18.44
N ILE A 72 38.66 -12.97 18.03
CA ILE A 72 38.73 -11.78 18.90
C ILE A 72 37.31 -11.32 19.24
N LEU A 73 36.46 -11.21 18.22
CA LEU A 73 35.08 -10.78 18.36
C LEU A 73 34.29 -11.66 19.36
N LEU A 74 34.37 -13.00 19.23
CA LEU A 74 33.62 -13.91 20.09
C LEU A 74 34.08 -13.85 21.55
N ARG A 75 35.37 -13.58 21.80
CA ARG A 75 35.87 -13.31 23.15
C ARG A 75 35.33 -11.99 23.66
N LEU A 76 35.46 -10.91 22.88
CA LEU A 76 34.96 -9.58 23.22
C LEU A 76 33.48 -9.58 23.62
N VAL A 77 32.60 -10.17 22.81
CA VAL A 77 31.16 -10.19 23.12
C VAL A 77 30.82 -11.05 24.34
N THR A 78 31.65 -12.05 24.65
CA THR A 78 31.51 -12.85 25.89
C THR A 78 31.87 -12.00 27.11
N GLU A 79 32.99 -11.28 27.05
CA GLU A 79 33.43 -10.36 28.12
C GLU A 79 32.46 -9.20 28.32
N LEU A 80 31.86 -8.69 27.24
CA LEU A 80 30.78 -7.69 27.31
C LEU A 80 29.47 -8.26 27.88
N GLY A 81 29.41 -9.55 28.24
CA GLY A 81 28.28 -10.16 28.93
C GLY A 81 27.14 -10.62 28.02
N MET A 82 27.41 -11.00 26.77
CA MET A 82 26.40 -11.60 25.90
C MET A 82 25.90 -12.93 26.51
N ASP A 83 24.57 -13.12 26.52
CA ASP A 83 23.93 -14.33 27.05
C ASP A 83 24.52 -15.61 26.42
N SER A 84 24.92 -16.57 27.26
CA SER A 84 25.54 -17.81 26.83
C SER A 84 24.64 -18.65 25.91
N ARG A 85 23.31 -18.54 26.06
CA ARG A 85 22.31 -19.19 25.20
C ARG A 85 22.31 -18.64 23.77
N ILE A 86 22.92 -17.47 23.56
CA ILE A 86 23.11 -16.86 22.23
C ILE A 86 24.55 -17.01 21.77
N CYS A 87 25.52 -16.74 22.66
CA CYS A 87 26.94 -16.81 22.34
C CYS A 87 27.40 -18.23 21.97
N ALA A 88 26.96 -19.26 22.70
CA ALA A 88 27.41 -20.64 22.45
C ALA A 88 26.92 -21.21 21.09
N PRO A 89 25.64 -21.05 20.69
CA PRO A 89 25.21 -21.43 19.35
C PRO A 89 25.95 -20.67 18.25
N VAL A 90 26.17 -19.36 18.41
CA VAL A 90 26.88 -18.55 17.41
C VAL A 90 28.34 -18.97 17.28
N ARG A 91 29.02 -19.24 18.40
CA ARG A 91 30.40 -19.77 18.41
C ARG A 91 30.49 -21.13 17.71
N THR A 92 29.54 -22.03 18.01
CA THR A 92 29.46 -23.35 17.37
C THR A 92 29.21 -23.22 15.87
N MET A 93 28.36 -22.29 15.46
CA MET A 93 28.09 -22.01 14.06
C MET A 93 29.33 -21.53 13.32
N TYR A 94 30.02 -20.50 13.82
CA TYR A 94 31.20 -19.95 13.15
C TYR A 94 32.37 -20.96 13.11
N SER A 95 32.55 -21.76 14.15
CA SER A 95 33.60 -22.80 14.19
C SER A 95 33.36 -23.95 13.21
N ASN A 96 32.10 -24.27 12.92
CA ASN A 96 31.73 -25.31 11.96
C ASN A 96 31.39 -24.79 10.56
N LEU A 97 31.51 -23.48 10.34
CA LEU A 97 31.11 -22.87 9.07
C LEU A 97 32.04 -23.31 7.94
N ARG A 98 31.47 -23.95 6.92
CA ARG A 98 32.15 -24.32 5.70
C ARG A 98 31.59 -23.51 4.53
N ARG A 99 32.47 -22.95 3.70
CA ARG A 99 32.12 -22.06 2.59
C ARG A 99 32.50 -22.71 1.27
N ARG A 100 31.80 -22.32 0.20
CA ARG A 100 32.06 -22.74 -1.19
C ARG A 100 31.89 -21.52 -2.10
N PHE A 101 32.66 -21.46 -3.18
CA PHE A 101 32.42 -20.45 -4.21
C PHE A 101 31.27 -20.90 -5.12
N ARG A 102 30.36 -19.96 -5.46
CA ARG A 102 29.35 -20.18 -6.49
C ARG A 102 29.63 -19.26 -7.67
N ILE A 103 29.93 -19.83 -8.83
CA ILE A 103 30.23 -19.10 -10.07
C ILE A 103 29.38 -19.72 -11.17
N ASN A 104 28.52 -18.93 -11.83
CA ASN A 104 27.65 -19.37 -12.93
C ASN A 104 26.87 -20.68 -12.63
N GLY A 105 26.27 -20.78 -11.45
CA GLY A 105 25.52 -21.97 -11.04
C GLY A 105 26.38 -23.16 -10.59
N SER A 106 27.67 -23.16 -10.88
CA SER A 106 28.62 -24.17 -10.39
C SER A 106 29.05 -23.86 -8.96
N VAL A 107 29.20 -24.91 -8.15
CA VAL A 107 29.64 -24.82 -6.75
C VAL A 107 31.01 -25.47 -6.64
N GLY A 108 32.00 -24.69 -6.22
CA GLY A 108 33.37 -25.16 -6.03
C GLY A 108 33.58 -25.93 -4.72
N ASP A 109 34.83 -26.28 -4.48
CA ASP A 109 35.24 -27.05 -3.30
C ASP A 109 34.98 -26.32 -1.98
N GLU A 110 34.89 -27.14 -0.94
CA GLU A 110 34.65 -26.70 0.41
C GLU A 110 35.92 -26.18 1.07
N PHE A 111 35.84 -25.00 1.69
CA PHE A 111 36.91 -24.42 2.47
C PHE A 111 36.41 -23.86 3.81
N ARG A 112 37.31 -23.81 4.79
CA ARG A 112 37.06 -23.14 6.07
C ARG A 112 37.64 -21.75 6.04
N THR A 113 37.01 -20.84 6.77
CA THR A 113 37.48 -19.46 6.89
C THR A 113 37.90 -19.16 8.30
N THR A 114 39.07 -18.55 8.44
CA THR A 114 39.62 -18.11 9.72
C THR A 114 39.04 -16.76 10.16
N ASN A 115 38.56 -15.95 9.21
CA ASN A 115 38.02 -14.61 9.44
C ASN A 115 36.68 -14.37 8.70
N GLY A 116 36.01 -13.29 9.12
CA GLY A 116 34.85 -12.73 8.46
C GLY A 116 33.52 -13.15 9.07
N ILE A 117 32.69 -12.14 9.34
CA ILE A 117 31.31 -12.29 9.83
C ILE A 117 30.32 -12.37 8.66
N LEU A 118 29.19 -13.06 8.86
CA LEU A 118 28.20 -13.28 7.80
C LEU A 118 27.51 -11.98 7.38
N GLN A 119 27.61 -11.60 6.11
CA GLN A 119 26.86 -10.46 5.57
C GLN A 119 25.35 -10.77 5.49
N GLY A 120 24.51 -9.77 5.76
CA GLY A 120 23.04 -9.93 5.77
C GLY A 120 22.47 -10.61 7.02
N CYS A 121 23.32 -11.06 7.95
CA CYS A 121 22.92 -11.56 9.25
C CYS A 121 22.69 -10.39 10.24
N PRO A 122 21.52 -10.27 10.90
CA PRO A 122 21.26 -9.18 11.84
C PRO A 122 22.24 -9.08 13.02
N LEU A 123 22.72 -10.22 13.55
CA LEU A 123 23.73 -10.23 14.64
C LEU A 123 25.10 -9.71 14.20
N SER A 124 25.46 -9.85 12.92
CA SER A 124 26.75 -9.39 12.42
C SER A 124 26.93 -7.89 12.57
N VAL A 125 25.85 -7.11 12.51
CA VAL A 125 25.95 -5.66 12.72
C VAL A 125 26.17 -5.32 14.19
N LEU A 126 25.57 -6.06 15.13
CA LEU A 126 25.85 -5.90 16.56
C LEU A 126 27.29 -6.27 16.92
N PHE A 127 27.84 -7.29 16.26
CA PHE A 127 29.23 -7.67 16.38
C PHE A 127 30.19 -6.60 15.88
N LEU A 128 29.89 -6.03 14.72
CA LEU A 128 30.64 -4.90 14.22
C LEU A 128 30.51 -3.70 15.17
N ASN A 129 29.33 -3.48 15.74
CA ASN A 129 29.12 -2.42 16.71
C ASN A 129 29.97 -2.59 17.97
N ALA A 130 30.17 -3.80 18.46
CA ALA A 130 31.04 -4.07 19.61
C ALA A 130 32.49 -3.61 19.37
N LEU A 131 33.00 -3.83 18.15
CA LEU A 131 34.33 -3.34 17.76
C LEU A 131 34.35 -1.82 17.61
N VAL A 132 33.36 -1.26 16.93
CA VAL A 132 33.25 0.17 16.69
C VAL A 132 33.08 0.97 17.98
N ALA A 133 32.45 0.39 19.02
CA ALA A 133 32.35 1.03 20.33
C ALA A 133 33.73 1.23 20.99
N ILE A 134 34.68 0.32 20.77
CA ILE A 134 36.07 0.48 21.23
C ILE A 134 36.72 1.65 20.50
N TRP A 135 36.54 1.72 19.17
CA TRP A 135 37.05 2.82 18.36
C TRP A 135 36.49 4.18 18.82
N CYS A 136 35.18 4.30 19.02
CA CYS A 136 34.57 5.54 19.54
C CYS A 136 35.18 5.94 20.88
N LYS A 137 35.26 5.00 21.84
CA LYS A 137 35.83 5.24 23.17
C LYS A 137 37.31 5.63 23.14
N ALA A 138 38.10 5.06 22.23
CA ALA A 138 39.50 5.42 22.03
C ALA A 138 39.63 6.86 21.53
N ILE A 139 38.83 7.25 20.52
CA ILE A 139 38.82 8.63 20.02
C ILE A 139 38.37 9.62 21.11
N ASP A 140 37.27 9.33 21.82
CA ASP A 140 36.74 10.20 22.88
C ASP A 140 37.79 10.42 24.00
N LYS A 141 38.57 9.38 24.33
CA LYS A 141 39.58 9.43 25.39
C LYS A 141 40.88 10.12 24.96
N GLU A 142 41.39 9.80 23.78
CA GLU A 142 42.72 10.23 23.33
C GLU A 142 42.68 11.54 22.54
N VAL A 143 41.53 11.90 21.97
CA VAL A 143 41.33 13.15 21.24
C VAL A 143 40.01 13.83 21.70
N PRO A 144 39.95 14.36 22.93
CA PRO A 144 38.69 14.86 23.52
C PRO A 144 38.00 16.00 22.76
N LEU A 145 38.75 16.72 21.91
CA LEU A 145 38.24 17.80 21.05
C LEU A 145 37.68 17.31 19.71
N ALA A 146 37.80 16.01 19.44
CA ALA A 146 37.22 15.37 18.27
C ALA A 146 35.89 14.70 18.64
N SER A 147 34.91 14.79 17.74
CA SER A 147 33.65 14.06 17.85
C SER A 147 33.65 12.88 16.88
N PRO A 148 33.75 11.63 17.35
CA PRO A 148 33.51 10.47 16.51
C PRO A 148 32.01 10.33 16.20
N SER A 149 31.70 9.64 15.10
CA SER A 149 30.34 9.23 14.74
C SER A 149 30.40 7.95 13.94
N ALA A 150 29.50 7.01 14.22
CA ALA A 150 29.48 5.73 13.54
C ALA A 150 28.07 5.14 13.31
N PHE A 151 27.88 4.57 12.13
CA PHE A 151 26.73 3.73 11.79
C PHE A 151 27.23 2.41 11.19
N ALA A 152 27.35 1.38 12.03
CA ALA A 152 28.02 0.13 11.63
C ALA A 152 29.45 0.40 11.11
N ASP A 153 29.75 0.07 9.85
CA ASP A 153 31.06 0.29 9.23
C ASP A 153 31.30 1.73 8.73
N ASP A 154 30.24 2.52 8.58
CA ASP A 154 30.36 3.94 8.23
C ASP A 154 30.82 4.72 9.47
N THR A 155 32.13 4.97 9.58
CA THR A 155 32.74 5.70 10.71
C THR A 155 33.32 7.04 10.24
N GLY A 156 33.33 8.04 11.12
CA GLY A 156 33.91 9.34 10.81
C GLY A 156 34.17 10.19 12.05
N VAL A 157 35.02 11.19 11.89
CA VAL A 157 35.44 12.08 12.97
C VAL A 157 35.38 13.52 12.49
N THR A 158 34.90 14.42 13.36
CA THR A 158 34.93 15.87 13.13
C THR A 158 35.61 16.60 14.26
N ALA A 159 36.33 17.68 13.96
CA ALA A 159 36.91 18.57 14.96
C ALA A 159 37.02 20.01 14.40
N SER A 160 37.29 20.98 15.28
CA SER A 160 37.51 22.38 14.89
C SER A 160 38.86 22.61 14.18
N SER A 161 39.83 21.70 14.35
CA SER A 161 41.14 21.82 13.71
C SER A 161 41.61 20.50 13.06
N ARG A 162 42.48 20.66 12.05
CA ARG A 162 43.10 19.53 11.33
C ARG A 162 43.94 18.66 12.26
N LYS A 163 44.55 19.23 13.30
CA LYS A 163 45.50 18.53 14.18
C LYS A 163 44.81 17.38 14.91
N GLU A 164 43.63 17.62 15.46
CA GLU A 164 42.81 16.65 16.17
C GLU A 164 42.31 15.57 15.20
N VAL A 165 41.86 15.97 14.00
CA VAL A 165 41.45 14.99 12.97
C VAL A 165 42.63 14.10 12.55
N GLN A 166 43.85 14.65 12.46
CA GLN A 166 45.04 13.86 12.14
C GLN A 166 45.43 12.89 13.26
N GLN A 167 45.24 13.25 14.54
CA GLN A 167 45.43 12.34 15.67
C GLN A 167 44.40 11.21 15.62
N ALA A 168 43.13 11.53 15.33
CA ALA A 168 42.08 10.54 15.15
C ALA A 168 42.36 9.57 13.98
N VAL A 169 42.96 10.03 12.89
CA VAL A 169 43.42 9.17 11.79
C VAL A 169 44.47 8.16 12.28
N SER A 170 45.45 8.58 13.08
CA SER A 170 46.47 7.68 13.63
C SER A 170 45.87 6.57 14.49
N ILE A 171 44.96 6.93 15.40
CA ILE A 171 44.24 5.96 16.25
C ILE A 171 43.39 5.01 15.39
N THR A 172 42.79 5.52 14.31
CA THR A 172 41.98 4.70 13.40
C THR A 172 42.86 3.72 12.60
N GLU A 173 44.08 4.10 12.21
CA GLU A 173 45.03 3.18 11.58
C GLU A 173 45.46 2.06 12.53
N GLU A 174 45.76 2.40 13.79
CA GLU A 174 46.07 1.41 14.82
C GLU A 174 44.89 0.48 15.09
N PHE A 175 43.67 1.03 15.22
CA PHE A 175 42.45 0.24 15.36
C PHE A 175 42.24 -0.72 14.18
N ALA A 176 42.43 -0.26 12.95
CA ALA A 176 42.30 -1.11 11.77
C ALA A 176 43.34 -2.24 11.77
N GLU A 177 44.58 -1.94 12.14
CA GLU A 177 45.67 -2.92 12.26
C GLU A 177 45.37 -3.99 13.32
N LEU A 178 44.97 -3.57 14.53
CA LEU A 178 44.63 -4.47 15.64
C LEU A 178 43.39 -5.33 15.37
N THR A 179 42.44 -4.80 14.61
CA THR A 179 41.20 -5.52 14.25
C THR A 179 41.30 -6.25 12.92
N GLY A 180 42.47 -6.29 12.26
CA GLY A 180 42.64 -6.93 10.94
C GLY A 180 41.82 -6.29 9.81
N GLN A 181 41.21 -5.13 10.06
CA GLN A 181 40.49 -4.34 9.07
C GLN A 181 41.48 -3.55 8.21
N GLN A 182 41.02 -3.06 7.07
CA GLN A 182 41.86 -2.26 6.17
C GLN A 182 41.10 -1.04 5.68
N LEU A 183 41.66 0.14 5.91
CA LEU A 183 41.12 1.38 5.38
C LEU A 183 41.24 1.43 3.86
N ASN A 184 40.15 1.77 3.20
CA ASN A 184 40.12 2.09 1.79
C ASN A 184 40.50 3.56 1.58
N GLN A 185 41.75 3.77 1.20
CA GLN A 185 42.32 5.11 1.05
C GLN A 185 41.64 5.94 -0.04
N LYS A 186 41.16 5.28 -1.11
CA LYS A 186 40.50 5.94 -2.26
C LYS A 186 39.04 6.29 -1.98
N LYS A 187 38.39 5.54 -1.09
CA LYS A 187 36.98 5.76 -0.73
C LYS A 187 36.80 6.55 0.56
N SER A 188 37.81 6.58 1.42
CA SER A 188 37.84 7.48 2.57
C SER A 188 37.95 8.93 2.09
N VAL A 189 37.24 9.83 2.73
CA VAL A 189 37.14 11.23 2.33
C VAL A 189 37.38 12.15 3.51
N SER A 190 38.12 13.23 3.29
CA SER A 190 38.26 14.31 4.26
C SER A 190 37.60 15.58 3.73
N PHE A 191 37.17 16.46 4.64
CA PHE A 191 36.47 17.70 4.29
C PHE A 191 36.85 18.83 5.25
N SER A 192 36.62 20.07 4.82
CA SER A 192 36.79 21.27 5.64
C SER A 192 35.82 22.36 5.16
N THR A 193 35.16 23.07 6.09
CA THR A 193 34.34 24.25 5.79
C THR A 193 35.18 25.48 5.45
N SER A 194 36.44 25.52 5.87
CA SER A 194 37.41 26.55 5.49
C SER A 194 38.23 26.05 4.29
N ALA A 195 37.85 26.38 3.05
CA ALA A 195 38.47 25.77 1.86
C ALA A 195 39.28 26.73 0.97
N ARG A 196 40.62 26.56 1.01
CA ARG A 196 41.55 26.52 -0.15
C ARG A 196 42.99 26.10 0.23
N ARG A 197 43.37 26.02 1.52
CA ARG A 197 44.75 25.72 1.98
C ARG A 197 44.89 24.66 3.09
N VAL A 198 43.94 23.73 3.24
CA VAL A 198 44.12 22.66 4.24
C VAL A 198 44.98 21.53 3.66
N ARG A 199 46.07 21.18 4.35
CA ARG A 199 46.93 20.05 3.94
C ARG A 199 46.15 18.73 4.05
N LYS A 200 46.33 17.83 3.07
CA LYS A 200 45.75 16.47 3.11
C LYS A 200 46.10 15.76 4.42
N LEU A 201 45.17 14.96 4.95
CA LEU A 201 45.45 14.08 6.07
C LEU A 201 46.37 12.95 5.62
N ARG A 202 47.35 12.59 6.46
CA ARG A 202 48.35 11.55 6.17
C ARG A 202 47.94 10.24 6.83
N LEU A 203 48.07 9.16 6.08
CA LEU A 203 48.08 7.78 6.56
C LEU A 203 49.54 7.30 6.55
N LYS A 204 49.87 6.21 7.26
CA LYS A 204 51.22 5.58 7.28
C LYS A 204 51.78 5.40 5.87
N SER A 205 50.95 4.96 4.91
CA SER A 205 51.36 4.65 3.54
C SER A 205 50.89 5.65 2.47
N SER A 206 50.04 6.64 2.79
CA SER A 206 49.42 7.51 1.76
C SER A 206 48.75 8.77 2.33
N THR A 207 47.82 9.38 1.56
CA THR A 207 47.04 10.55 2.00
C THR A 207 45.57 10.37 1.67
N ILE A 208 44.68 10.92 2.51
CA ILE A 208 43.23 10.91 2.29
C ILE A 208 42.86 12.11 1.40
N PRO A 209 42.04 11.93 0.34
CA PRO A 209 41.61 13.02 -0.50
C PRO A 209 40.73 14.03 0.27
N ILE A 210 40.89 15.32 -0.02
CA ILE A 210 40.00 16.38 0.46
C ILE A 210 38.91 16.58 -0.58
N THR A 211 37.65 16.55 -0.15
CA THR A 211 36.48 16.74 -1.00
C THR A 211 35.59 17.83 -0.43
N THR A 212 34.82 18.46 -1.30
CA THR A 212 33.83 19.47 -0.93
C THR A 212 32.41 18.89 -0.86
N SER A 213 32.25 17.63 -1.26
CA SER A 213 30.99 16.90 -1.30
C SER A 213 31.23 15.39 -1.25
N TRP A 214 30.47 14.66 -0.43
CA TRP A 214 30.57 13.20 -0.32
C TRP A 214 29.26 12.55 0.12
N LYS A 215 29.21 11.22 0.11
CA LYS A 215 28.06 10.44 0.59
C LYS A 215 28.34 9.97 2.03
N SER A 216 27.46 10.32 2.96
CA SER A 216 27.48 9.87 4.36
C SER A 216 26.21 9.07 4.64
N VAL A 217 26.37 7.77 4.93
CA VAL A 217 25.27 6.83 5.25
C VAL A 217 24.07 6.94 4.29
N GLY A 218 24.34 7.13 2.99
CA GLY A 218 23.30 7.30 1.96
C GLY A 218 23.00 8.75 1.53
N ALA A 219 23.13 9.71 2.44
CA ALA A 219 22.82 11.12 2.23
C ALA A 219 24.01 11.87 1.63
N HIS A 220 23.75 12.94 0.89
CA HIS A 220 24.81 13.73 0.28
C HIS A 220 25.07 14.98 1.11
N LEU A 221 26.33 15.19 1.51
CA LEU A 221 26.76 16.34 2.31
C LEU A 221 27.73 17.20 1.49
N CYS A 222 27.70 18.50 1.72
CA CYS A 222 28.58 19.47 1.06
C CYS A 222 29.10 20.50 2.06
N THR A 223 30.34 20.96 1.87
CA THR A 223 30.97 22.04 2.65
C THR A 223 30.96 23.38 1.91
N ASN A 224 30.25 23.48 0.79
CA ASN A 224 30.31 24.64 -0.09
C ASN A 224 28.89 25.09 -0.42
N ARG A 225 28.67 26.41 -0.44
CA ARG A 225 27.35 27.03 -0.67
C ARG A 225 26.76 26.84 -2.09
N GLY A 226 27.46 26.24 -3.06
CA GLY A 226 27.08 26.41 -4.49
C GLY A 226 27.09 25.20 -5.43
N ARG A 227 27.42 23.97 -5.02
CA ARG A 227 27.44 22.81 -5.96
C ARG A 227 26.92 21.52 -5.32
N GLN A 228 25.62 21.26 -5.45
CA GLN A 228 24.99 19.96 -5.17
C GLN A 228 24.49 19.22 -6.43
N ASP A 229 24.64 19.81 -7.61
CA ASP A 229 23.87 19.41 -8.80
C ASP A 229 24.22 18.05 -9.40
N SER A 230 25.49 17.65 -9.46
CA SER A 230 25.92 16.47 -10.25
C SER A 230 25.41 15.13 -9.70
N ASN A 231 25.35 14.97 -8.38
CA ASN A 231 24.95 13.71 -7.75
C ASN A 231 23.43 13.58 -7.58
N HIS A 232 22.72 14.68 -7.31
CA HIS A 232 21.26 14.68 -7.37
C HIS A 232 20.77 14.36 -8.78
N GLU A 233 21.47 14.88 -9.81
CA GLU A 233 21.15 14.55 -11.19
C GLU A 233 21.25 13.04 -11.45
N THR A 234 22.29 12.38 -10.93
CA THR A 234 22.45 10.92 -11.07
C THR A 234 21.32 10.14 -10.36
N LYS A 235 20.98 10.49 -9.11
CA LYS A 235 19.87 9.86 -8.37
C LYS A 235 18.53 10.05 -9.08
N VAL A 236 18.26 11.28 -9.54
CA VAL A 236 17.03 11.63 -10.27
C VAL A 236 16.97 10.88 -11.60
N GLN A 237 18.07 10.78 -12.35
CA GLN A 237 18.13 10.00 -13.59
C GLN A 237 17.82 8.52 -13.35
N GLN A 238 18.40 7.92 -12.31
CA GLN A 238 18.13 6.51 -11.99
C GLN A 238 16.67 6.28 -11.55
N ALA A 239 16.11 7.23 -10.79
CA ALA A 239 14.71 7.20 -10.40
C ALA A 239 13.78 7.36 -11.62
N CYS A 240 14.09 8.26 -12.55
CA CYS A 240 13.35 8.40 -13.81
C CYS A 240 13.40 7.12 -14.65
N LYS A 241 14.57 6.49 -14.82
CA LYS A 241 14.68 5.18 -15.50
C LYS A 241 13.83 4.10 -14.81
N THR A 242 13.75 4.14 -13.49
CA THR A 242 12.90 3.21 -12.73
C THR A 242 11.42 3.50 -12.93
N ALA A 243 11.02 4.77 -12.96
CA ALA A 243 9.67 5.20 -13.27
C ALA A 243 9.25 4.78 -14.68
N ASP A 244 10.14 4.93 -15.67
CA ASP A 244 9.88 4.50 -17.04
C ASP A 244 9.70 2.98 -17.14
N ARG A 245 10.50 2.19 -16.42
CA ARG A 245 10.29 0.73 -16.35
C ARG A 245 8.93 0.37 -15.76
N ILE A 246 8.56 0.99 -14.63
CA ILE A 246 7.26 0.75 -13.99
C ILE A 246 6.09 1.14 -14.89
N ARG A 247 6.23 2.23 -15.67
CA ARG A 247 5.21 2.71 -16.60
C ARG A 247 4.77 1.64 -17.61
N TRP A 248 5.69 0.79 -18.04
CA TRP A 248 5.44 -0.26 -19.04
C TRP A 248 4.96 -1.59 -18.43
N LEU A 249 4.92 -1.69 -17.10
CA LEU A 249 4.37 -2.88 -16.46
C LEU A 249 2.84 -2.88 -16.58
N PRO A 250 2.21 -4.05 -16.80
CA PRO A 250 0.76 -4.20 -16.90
C PRO A 250 0.09 -4.13 -15.52
N LEU A 251 0.32 -3.03 -14.79
CA LEU A 251 -0.14 -2.83 -13.42
C LEU A 251 -1.24 -1.77 -13.35
N HIS A 252 -2.24 -2.01 -12.51
CA HIS A 252 -3.28 -1.03 -12.20
C HIS A 252 -2.71 0.22 -11.53
N PHE A 253 -3.50 1.29 -11.56
CA PHE A 253 -3.11 2.62 -11.07
C PHE A 253 -2.54 2.59 -9.64
N GLU A 254 -3.23 1.89 -8.72
CA GLU A 254 -2.88 1.79 -7.31
C GLU A 254 -1.55 1.05 -7.08
N ALA A 255 -1.28 0.01 -7.87
CA ALA A 255 -0.02 -0.73 -7.85
C ALA A 255 1.13 0.14 -8.36
N ARG A 256 0.95 0.84 -9.48
CA ARG A 256 1.96 1.79 -10.01
C ARG A 256 2.22 2.94 -9.05
N SER A 257 1.19 3.47 -8.39
CA SER A 257 1.30 4.46 -7.32
C SER A 257 2.16 3.95 -6.15
N SER A 258 1.92 2.71 -5.72
CA SER A 258 2.67 2.07 -4.63
C SER A 258 4.15 1.86 -4.99
N LEU A 259 4.44 1.44 -6.22
CA LEU A 259 5.82 1.30 -6.73
C LEU A 259 6.51 2.65 -6.90
N ALA A 260 5.82 3.67 -7.42
CA ALA A 260 6.36 5.02 -7.53
C ALA A 260 6.76 5.57 -6.16
N CYS A 261 5.93 5.38 -5.13
CA CYS A 261 6.26 5.77 -3.76
C CYS A 261 7.50 5.05 -3.22
N SER A 262 7.60 3.74 -3.49
CA SER A 262 8.56 2.86 -2.82
C SER A 262 9.90 2.75 -3.52
N LEU A 263 9.97 3.01 -4.84
CA LEU A 263 11.18 2.84 -5.64
C LEU A 263 11.64 4.12 -6.35
N VAL A 264 10.70 4.98 -6.78
CA VAL A 264 11.02 6.18 -7.55
C VAL A 264 11.28 7.36 -6.61
N VAL A 265 10.26 7.75 -5.84
CA VAL A 265 10.33 8.95 -4.99
C VAL A 265 11.25 8.72 -3.79
N SER A 266 11.12 7.59 -3.10
CA SER A 266 11.97 7.22 -1.96
C SER A 266 13.46 7.19 -2.31
N GLY A 267 13.81 6.60 -3.47
CA GLY A 267 15.19 6.46 -3.91
C GLY A 267 15.83 7.80 -4.30
N ALA A 268 15.06 8.68 -4.93
CA ALA A 268 15.54 10.00 -5.34
C ALA A 268 15.67 10.99 -4.17
N LEU A 269 14.74 10.94 -3.21
CA LEU A 269 14.64 11.91 -2.12
C LEU A 269 15.35 11.48 -0.83
N PHE A 270 16.10 10.38 -0.84
CA PHE A 270 16.91 10.01 0.32
C PHE A 270 17.96 11.09 0.63
N GLY A 271 17.84 11.70 1.82
CA GLY A 271 18.68 12.82 2.27
C GLY A 271 18.16 14.21 1.87
N CYS A 272 16.93 14.35 1.33
CA CYS A 272 16.40 15.64 0.87
C CYS A 272 16.27 16.70 1.98
N SER A 273 16.24 16.28 3.25
CA SER A 273 16.14 17.15 4.42
C SER A 273 17.45 17.87 4.77
N VAL A 274 18.57 17.51 4.14
CA VAL A 274 19.88 18.18 4.31
C VAL A 274 20.43 18.71 3.00
N ALA A 275 19.96 18.14 1.89
CA ALA A 275 20.40 18.45 0.55
C ALA A 275 19.19 18.39 -0.39
N ARG A 276 18.54 19.53 -0.58
CA ARG A 276 17.29 19.62 -1.33
C ARG A 276 17.55 19.55 -2.84
N PRO A 277 16.88 18.68 -3.61
CA PRO A 277 16.99 18.69 -5.07
C PRO A 277 16.49 20.01 -5.67
N SER A 278 17.08 20.44 -6.79
CA SER A 278 16.68 21.69 -7.44
C SER A 278 15.24 21.62 -7.98
N ARG A 279 14.59 22.78 -8.17
CA ARG A 279 13.23 22.85 -8.75
C ARG A 279 13.14 22.13 -10.11
N LYS A 280 14.19 22.24 -10.94
CA LYS A 280 14.27 21.55 -12.24
C LYS A 280 14.30 20.02 -12.07
N GLN A 281 15.07 19.53 -11.10
CA GLN A 281 15.16 18.10 -10.78
C GLN A 281 13.84 17.56 -10.22
N LEU A 282 13.22 18.27 -9.28
CA LEU A 282 11.91 17.91 -8.74
C LEU A 282 10.84 17.88 -9.83
N SER A 283 10.81 18.87 -10.73
CA SER A 283 9.86 18.92 -11.85
C SER A 283 10.05 17.74 -12.84
N LYS A 284 11.30 17.40 -13.17
CA LYS A 284 11.65 16.24 -14.00
C LYS A 284 11.16 14.93 -13.35
N LEU A 285 11.43 14.76 -12.05
CA LEU A 285 11.01 13.58 -11.30
C LEU A 285 9.48 13.53 -11.12
N ARG A 286 8.83 14.67 -10.93
CA ARG A 286 7.36 14.80 -10.81
C ARG A 286 6.69 14.36 -12.10
N THR A 287 7.24 14.77 -13.24
CA THR A 287 6.78 14.33 -14.56
C THR A 287 6.94 12.82 -14.74
N ALA A 288 8.12 12.27 -14.40
CA ALA A 288 8.37 10.83 -14.49
C ALA A 288 7.44 10.02 -13.56
N SER A 289 7.24 10.49 -12.32
CA SER A 289 6.34 9.86 -11.35
C SER A 289 4.89 9.89 -11.84
N LEU A 290 4.43 11.02 -12.38
CA LEU A 290 3.07 11.14 -12.93
C LEU A 290 2.84 10.19 -14.12
N ASN A 291 3.81 10.10 -15.03
CA ASN A 291 3.74 9.21 -16.20
C ASN A 291 3.81 7.74 -15.80
N CYS A 292 4.62 7.40 -14.79
CA CYS A 292 4.66 6.06 -14.21
C CYS A 292 3.30 5.64 -13.65
N ILE A 293 2.72 6.47 -12.77
CA ILE A 293 1.48 6.15 -12.06
C ILE A 293 0.29 6.08 -13.01
N TRP A 294 0.15 7.05 -13.91
CA TRP A 294 -1.03 7.15 -14.76
C TRP A 294 -0.85 6.46 -16.12
N GLY A 295 0.34 6.52 -16.71
CA GLY A 295 0.64 6.00 -18.05
C GLY A 295 1.03 7.10 -19.03
N SER A 296 0.51 7.02 -20.27
CA SER A 296 0.87 7.92 -21.37
C SER A 296 0.79 9.41 -21.02
N ARG A 297 1.64 10.19 -21.70
CA ARG A 297 1.82 11.63 -21.46
C ARG A 297 0.58 12.40 -21.93
N HIS A 298 -0.29 12.74 -20.99
CA HIS A 298 -1.47 13.56 -21.27
C HIS A 298 -1.20 15.01 -20.83
N ARG A 299 -0.88 15.89 -21.79
CA ARG A 299 -0.42 17.26 -21.52
C ARG A 299 -1.42 18.12 -20.74
N ARG A 300 -2.73 17.81 -20.83
CA ARG A 300 -3.80 18.58 -20.19
C ARG A 300 -4.18 18.12 -18.78
N ARG A 301 -3.58 17.06 -18.24
CA ARG A 301 -3.92 16.53 -16.91
C ARG A 301 -3.42 17.44 -15.78
N CYS A 302 -4.24 17.69 -14.78
CA CYS A 302 -3.82 18.39 -13.57
C CYS A 302 -3.08 17.42 -12.64
N ALA A 303 -1.75 17.54 -12.57
CA ALA A 303 -0.89 16.67 -11.77
C ALA A 303 -1.20 16.78 -10.27
N GLU A 304 -1.54 17.98 -9.82
CA GLU A 304 -1.90 18.31 -8.44
C GLU A 304 -3.14 17.52 -8.01
N ILE A 305 -4.18 17.44 -8.84
CA ILE A 305 -5.35 16.60 -8.57
C ILE A 305 -4.98 15.12 -8.51
N VAL A 306 -4.12 14.63 -9.43
CA VAL A 306 -3.69 13.22 -9.39
C VAL A 306 -3.02 12.87 -8.06
N PHE A 307 -2.09 13.70 -7.62
CA PHE A 307 -1.32 13.45 -6.40
C PHE A 307 -2.06 13.80 -5.11
N THR A 308 -3.16 14.54 -5.15
CA THR A 308 -3.93 14.91 -3.95
C THR A 308 -5.19 14.06 -3.76
N LEU A 309 -5.78 13.57 -4.85
CA LEU A 309 -7.00 12.76 -4.82
C LEU A 309 -6.74 11.26 -5.01
N PHE A 310 -5.90 10.86 -5.96
CA PHE A 310 -5.78 9.45 -6.36
C PHE A 310 -4.51 8.76 -5.86
N ALA A 311 -3.41 9.49 -5.73
CA ALA A 311 -2.16 8.99 -5.18
C ALA A 311 -1.85 9.63 -3.81
N PRO A 312 -1.05 9.00 -2.95
CA PRO A 312 -0.62 9.60 -1.69
C PRO A 312 0.45 10.67 -1.97
N GLY A 313 0.06 11.92 -2.23
CA GLY A 313 0.97 13.01 -2.65
C GLY A 313 2.25 13.14 -1.81
N HIS A 314 2.14 13.17 -0.49
CA HIS A 314 3.27 13.15 0.46
C HIS A 314 4.30 12.01 0.28
N ARG A 315 4.01 11.01 -0.58
CA ARG A 315 4.91 9.90 -0.94
C ARG A 315 5.09 9.71 -2.44
N ALA A 316 4.10 10.08 -3.24
CA ALA A 316 4.07 9.83 -4.69
C ALA A 316 4.46 11.06 -5.52
N ASP A 317 4.25 12.26 -4.98
CA ASP A 317 4.61 13.52 -5.61
C ASP A 317 5.98 13.96 -5.10
N PRO A 318 7.03 14.01 -5.94
CA PRO A 318 8.36 14.40 -5.51
C PRO A 318 8.45 15.75 -4.81
N GLU A 319 7.64 16.73 -5.21
CA GLU A 319 7.64 18.04 -4.57
C GLU A 319 7.03 17.95 -3.16
N HIS A 320 5.84 17.34 -3.03
CA HIS A 320 5.20 17.19 -1.73
C HIS A 320 6.00 16.27 -0.80
N ALA A 321 6.55 15.19 -1.33
CA ALA A 321 7.37 14.26 -0.57
C ALA A 321 8.67 14.91 -0.09
N CYS A 322 9.27 15.80 -0.87
CA CYS A 322 10.45 16.56 -0.43
C CYS A 322 10.10 17.44 0.79
N THR A 323 9.07 18.27 0.68
CA THR A 323 8.59 19.13 1.77
C THR A 323 8.16 18.31 3.00
N TYR A 324 7.36 17.26 2.79
CA TYR A 324 6.89 16.37 3.85
C TYR A 324 8.03 15.66 4.58
N ASN A 325 8.97 15.08 3.85
CA ASN A 325 10.11 14.37 4.45
C ASN A 325 11.02 15.33 5.22
N THR A 326 11.21 16.56 4.75
CA THR A 326 11.98 17.58 5.47
C THR A 326 11.33 17.95 6.80
N MET A 327 10.04 18.32 6.80
CA MET A 327 9.31 18.66 8.03
C MET A 327 9.19 17.48 9.00
N ARG A 328 8.98 16.28 8.46
CA ARG A 328 8.96 15.04 9.25
C ARG A 328 10.32 14.75 9.89
N MET A 329 11.41 14.95 9.13
CA MET A 329 12.76 14.73 9.63
C MET A 329 13.13 15.75 10.70
N MET A 330 12.82 17.04 10.50
CA MET A 330 13.01 18.10 11.49
C MET A 330 12.41 17.69 12.83
N ARG A 331 11.10 17.43 12.88
CA ARG A 331 10.43 17.03 14.13
C ARG A 331 11.05 15.77 14.71
N ARG A 332 11.32 14.76 13.88
CA ARG A 332 11.89 13.48 14.33
C ARG A 332 13.27 13.64 14.95
N MET A 333 14.10 14.53 14.42
CA MET A 333 15.43 14.81 14.95
C MET A 333 15.33 15.60 16.25
N LEU A 334 14.60 16.72 16.25
CA LEU A 334 14.47 17.58 17.43
C LEU A 334 13.75 16.90 18.60
N ALA A 335 12.78 16.01 18.35
CA ALA A 335 12.11 15.28 19.42
C ALA A 335 12.94 14.13 20.03
N ARG A 336 14.04 13.72 19.38
CA ARG A 336 14.93 12.63 19.87
C ARG A 336 16.26 13.13 20.39
N ARG A 337 16.69 14.32 19.97
CA ARG A 337 18.05 14.84 20.15
C ARG A 337 17.99 16.24 20.74
N ASP A 338 17.75 16.30 22.04
CA ASP A 338 17.69 17.56 22.78
C ASP A 338 19.04 18.30 22.77
N ASP A 339 20.15 17.55 22.65
CA ASP A 339 21.50 18.06 22.45
C ASP A 339 21.68 18.89 21.17
N LEU A 340 20.79 18.73 20.18
CA LEU A 340 20.83 19.51 18.95
C LEU A 340 20.00 20.80 19.02
N HIS A 341 19.21 21.03 20.07
CA HIS A 341 18.29 22.17 20.13
C HIS A 341 19.04 23.50 20.08
N ASP A 342 20.10 23.66 20.87
CA ASP A 342 20.85 24.93 20.94
C ASP A 342 21.59 25.21 19.64
N LEU A 343 22.22 24.18 19.07
CA LEU A 343 22.84 24.28 17.74
C LEU A 343 21.80 24.65 16.68
N PHE A 344 20.61 24.04 16.71
CA PHE A 344 19.54 24.32 15.77
C PHE A 344 19.03 25.77 15.87
N ARG A 345 18.80 26.26 17.10
CA ARG A 345 18.43 27.66 17.35
C ARG A 345 19.51 28.61 16.85
N GLN A 346 20.77 28.31 17.15
CA GLN A 346 21.91 29.11 16.72
C GLN A 346 21.99 29.22 15.18
N VAL A 347 21.86 28.10 14.47
CA VAL A 347 21.85 28.07 13.00
C VAL A 347 20.67 28.88 12.46
N TRP A 348 19.47 28.70 13.03
CA TRP A 348 18.28 29.45 12.65
C TRP A 348 18.46 30.96 12.82
N THR A 349 19.00 31.42 13.96
CA THR A 349 19.28 32.83 14.23
C THR A 349 20.29 33.40 13.23
N CYS A 350 21.38 32.67 12.94
CA CYS A 350 22.36 33.12 11.94
C CYS A 350 21.79 33.17 10.51
N ALA A 351 20.79 32.34 10.21
CA ALA A 351 20.11 32.30 8.92
C ALA A 351 19.02 33.37 8.76
N ASP A 352 18.60 34.02 9.87
CA ASP A 352 17.47 34.96 9.93
C ASP A 352 16.13 34.36 9.47
N GLY A 353 15.95 33.04 9.64
CA GLY A 353 14.72 32.33 9.24
C GLY A 353 14.38 32.36 7.73
N GLN A 354 15.23 32.94 6.87
CA GLN A 354 14.96 33.12 5.45
C GLN A 354 15.45 31.93 4.59
N PRO A 355 14.75 31.58 3.50
CA PRO A 355 15.21 30.59 2.53
C PRO A 355 16.44 31.11 1.78
N ARG A 356 17.63 30.69 2.21
CA ARG A 356 18.88 30.96 1.49
C ARG A 356 19.15 29.88 0.45
N GLN A 357 19.94 30.19 -0.59
CA GLN A 357 20.44 29.19 -1.55
C GLN A 357 21.45 28.20 -0.94
N ASP A 358 21.62 28.24 0.38
CA ASP A 358 22.59 27.46 1.12
C ASP A 358 22.13 26.01 1.34
N THR A 359 23.09 25.13 1.61
CA THR A 359 22.87 23.71 1.84
C THR A 359 22.85 23.43 3.35
N GLY A 360 21.84 22.73 3.83
CA GLY A 360 21.77 22.28 5.23
C GLY A 360 20.34 22.06 5.72
N PRO A 361 20.17 21.46 6.90
CA PRO A 361 18.86 21.25 7.51
C PRO A 361 17.97 22.49 7.61
N VAL A 362 18.51 23.61 8.12
CA VAL A 362 17.72 24.82 8.38
C VAL A 362 17.31 25.48 7.08
N ALA A 363 18.21 25.57 6.09
CA ALA A 363 17.88 26.03 4.75
C ALA A 363 16.80 25.17 4.07
N CYS A 364 16.87 23.83 4.23
CA CYS A 364 15.85 22.92 3.70
C CYS A 364 14.48 23.13 4.37
N ILE A 365 14.45 23.38 5.69
CA ILE A 365 13.23 23.65 6.46
C ILE A 365 12.63 25.00 6.05
N ALA A 366 13.43 26.06 5.90
CA ALA A 366 12.96 27.36 5.41
C ALA A 366 12.33 27.24 4.01
N ALA A 367 12.97 26.48 3.11
CA ALA A 367 12.40 26.19 1.80
C ALA A 367 11.08 25.39 1.90
N ALA A 368 11.00 24.42 2.82
CA ALA A 368 9.78 23.65 3.05
C ALA A 368 8.64 24.50 3.64
N ALA A 369 8.93 25.44 4.55
CA ALA A 369 7.96 26.38 5.08
C ALA A 369 7.43 27.30 3.97
N SER A 370 8.33 27.80 3.12
CA SER A 370 7.97 28.59 1.93
C SER A 370 7.07 27.81 0.95
N ASP A 371 7.34 26.52 0.69
CA ASP A 371 6.47 25.69 -0.17
C ASP A 371 5.05 25.54 0.38
N LEU A 372 4.91 25.57 1.70
CA LEU A 372 3.65 25.47 2.44
C LEU A 372 2.96 26.82 2.62
N ASN A 373 3.62 27.93 2.24
CA ASN A 373 3.22 29.30 2.54
C ASN A 373 3.14 29.60 4.06
N TRP A 374 3.89 28.86 4.88
CA TRP A 374 3.95 29.09 6.32
C TRP A 374 5.02 30.12 6.66
N THR A 375 4.74 30.95 7.67
CA THR A 375 5.76 31.80 8.29
C THR A 375 6.49 31.01 9.36
N TRP A 376 7.80 31.21 9.48
CA TRP A 376 8.65 30.55 10.45
C TRP A 376 9.26 31.59 11.42
N PRO A 377 8.46 32.12 12.38
CA PRO A 377 8.88 33.25 13.22
C PRO A 377 9.88 32.89 14.31
N ASP A 378 9.94 31.62 14.71
CA ASP A 378 10.90 31.13 15.69
C ASP A 378 11.30 29.68 15.39
N PRO A 379 12.44 29.18 15.92
CA PRO A 379 12.97 27.86 15.58
C PRO A 379 11.99 26.70 15.79
N LEU A 380 11.05 26.82 16.73
CA LEU A 380 10.18 25.73 17.17
C LEU A 380 8.69 26.00 16.98
N ASN A 381 8.30 27.09 16.31
CA ASN A 381 6.91 27.31 15.91
C ASN A 381 6.79 27.82 14.47
N PHE A 382 5.67 27.47 13.85
CA PHE A 382 5.27 27.92 12.52
C PHE A 382 3.92 28.60 12.60
N VAL A 383 3.70 29.61 11.77
CA VAL A 383 2.38 30.24 11.57
C VAL A 383 1.83 29.80 10.23
N LEU A 384 0.65 29.20 10.25
CA LEU A 384 -0.06 28.69 9.08
C LEU A 384 -0.72 29.85 8.32
N ASP A 385 -1.22 29.55 7.13
CA ASP A 385 -1.95 30.50 6.28
C ASP A 385 -3.19 31.11 6.96
N ASP A 386 -3.80 30.39 7.91
CA ASP A 386 -4.97 30.85 8.67
C ASP A 386 -4.59 31.68 9.91
N GLY A 387 -3.30 31.98 10.09
CA GLY A 387 -2.78 32.72 11.23
C GLY A 387 -2.59 31.87 12.50
N SER A 388 -2.95 30.58 12.49
CA SER A 388 -2.72 29.71 13.64
C SER A 388 -1.23 29.42 13.85
N THR A 389 -0.80 29.37 15.10
CA THR A 389 0.58 28.99 15.47
C THR A 389 0.62 27.53 15.88
N ILE A 390 1.54 26.75 15.30
CA ILE A 390 1.77 25.36 15.65
C ILE A 390 3.22 25.12 16.09
N SER A 391 3.40 24.15 16.99
CA SER A 391 4.74 23.71 17.42
C SER A 391 4.95 22.22 17.12
N PRO A 392 5.95 21.83 16.30
CA PRO A 392 6.24 20.42 16.02
C PRO A 392 6.48 19.56 17.26
N LEU A 393 7.05 20.12 18.33
CA LEU A 393 7.39 19.37 19.55
C LEU A 393 6.23 19.25 20.54
N GLN A 394 5.25 20.17 20.51
CA GLN A 394 4.06 20.10 21.35
C GLN A 394 2.97 19.17 20.77
N MET A 395 3.06 18.87 19.48
CA MET A 395 2.13 17.99 18.78
C MET A 395 2.61 16.54 18.78
N SER A 396 1.67 15.58 18.78
CA SER A 396 2.00 14.18 18.52
C SER A 396 2.53 13.98 17.10
N ALA A 397 3.16 12.82 16.85
CA ALA A 397 3.74 12.53 15.54
C ALA A 397 2.70 12.43 14.44
N GLY A 398 1.56 11.82 14.77
CA GLY A 398 0.45 11.70 13.84
C GLY A 398 -0.16 13.06 13.50
N GLU A 399 -0.28 13.97 14.48
CA GLU A 399 -0.85 15.31 14.26
C GLU A 399 0.07 16.17 13.40
N TRP A 400 1.38 16.23 13.72
CA TRP A 400 2.35 16.95 12.89
C TRP A 400 2.37 16.45 11.45
N GLU A 401 2.50 15.13 11.25
CA GLU A 401 2.48 14.53 9.93
C GLU A 401 1.15 14.80 9.20
N HIS A 402 0.02 14.87 9.93
CA HIS A 402 -1.27 15.21 9.35
C HIS A 402 -1.31 16.67 8.87
N VAL A 403 -0.91 17.62 9.71
CA VAL A 403 -0.94 19.06 9.37
C VAL A 403 -0.02 19.37 8.20
N VAL A 404 1.21 18.84 8.19
CA VAL A 404 2.13 19.01 7.05
C VAL A 404 1.55 18.39 5.78
N ARG A 405 0.93 17.20 5.87
CA ARG A 405 0.31 16.54 4.72
C ARG A 405 -0.89 17.32 4.19
N ASP A 406 -1.63 18.01 5.03
CA ASP A 406 -2.73 18.85 4.59
C ASP A 406 -2.23 20.16 3.98
N GLY A 407 -1.21 20.78 4.59
CA GLY A 407 -0.53 21.96 4.05
C GLY A 407 0.00 21.75 2.63
N VAL A 408 0.71 20.63 2.36
CA VAL A 408 1.19 20.35 0.99
C VAL A 408 0.06 20.16 -0.02
N ARG A 409 -1.12 19.68 0.41
CA ARG A 409 -2.30 19.56 -0.48
C ARG A 409 -2.91 20.91 -0.78
N ARG A 410 -3.15 21.73 0.24
CA ARG A 410 -3.72 23.08 0.08
C ARG A 410 -2.84 23.94 -0.81
N ALA A 411 -1.52 23.91 -0.59
CA ALA A 411 -0.56 24.58 -1.46
C ALA A 411 -0.64 24.09 -2.92
N ALA A 412 -0.85 22.78 -3.14
CA ALA A 412 -1.02 22.23 -4.49
C ALA A 412 -2.32 22.67 -5.15
N TRP A 413 -3.43 22.72 -4.40
CA TRP A 413 -4.73 23.15 -4.89
C TRP A 413 -4.73 24.62 -5.28
N ARG A 414 -4.13 25.50 -4.47
CA ARG A 414 -3.96 26.92 -4.84
C ARG A 414 -3.13 27.10 -6.10
N ARG A 415 -2.01 26.36 -6.24
CA ARG A 415 -1.20 26.37 -7.47
C ARG A 415 -1.98 25.87 -8.69
N ALA A 416 -2.80 24.84 -8.52
CA ALA A 416 -3.62 24.29 -9.59
C ALA A 416 -4.68 25.29 -10.04
N ALA A 417 -5.41 25.89 -9.10
CA ALA A 417 -6.41 26.92 -9.36
C ALA A 417 -5.79 28.14 -10.05
N ALA A 418 -4.70 28.70 -9.51
CA ALA A 418 -4.04 29.87 -10.08
C ALA A 418 -3.56 29.69 -11.54
N ARG A 419 -3.29 28.45 -11.95
CA ARG A 419 -2.78 28.11 -13.30
C ARG A 419 -3.89 27.62 -14.24
N ARG A 420 -5.05 27.22 -13.71
CA ARG A 420 -6.08 26.53 -14.48
C ARG A 420 -7.47 26.99 -14.08
N GLU A 421 -8.13 27.60 -15.05
CA GLU A 421 -9.52 28.03 -14.93
C GLU A 421 -10.48 26.90 -14.53
N ASP A 422 -10.30 25.69 -15.08
CA ASP A 422 -11.12 24.51 -14.75
C ASP A 422 -10.91 23.96 -13.34
N MET A 423 -9.99 24.55 -12.57
CA MET A 423 -9.71 24.22 -11.18
C MET A 423 -10.08 25.36 -10.23
N HIS A 424 -10.61 26.51 -10.69
CA HIS A 424 -11.04 27.58 -9.79
C HIS A 424 -12.13 27.09 -8.81
N GLY A 425 -12.00 27.46 -7.54
CA GLY A 425 -12.86 27.04 -6.43
C GLY A 425 -12.24 26.04 -5.45
N ILE A 426 -11.08 25.44 -5.78
CA ILE A 426 -10.39 24.50 -4.88
C ILE A 426 -9.34 25.17 -3.96
N GLU A 427 -9.15 26.48 -4.06
CA GLU A 427 -8.10 27.26 -3.37
C GLU A 427 -8.13 27.03 -1.85
N ASP A 428 -9.33 26.93 -1.30
CA ASP A 428 -9.60 26.74 0.12
C ASP A 428 -9.77 25.29 0.54
N GLY A 429 -9.72 24.34 -0.40
CA GLY A 429 -9.85 22.92 -0.11
C GLY A 429 -10.82 22.17 -1.02
N ILE A 430 -10.66 20.85 -1.07
CA ILE A 430 -11.59 19.93 -1.73
C ILE A 430 -12.27 19.06 -0.67
N ASP A 431 -13.58 18.90 -0.77
CA ASP A 431 -14.28 17.83 -0.06
C ASP A 431 -13.96 16.48 -0.71
N ARG A 432 -12.85 15.89 -0.26
CA ARG A 432 -12.32 14.64 -0.83
C ARG A 432 -13.23 13.44 -0.57
N GLU A 433 -14.04 13.47 0.48
CA GLU A 433 -14.95 12.38 0.79
C GLU A 433 -16.07 12.33 -0.26
N MET A 434 -16.73 13.47 -0.46
CA MET A 434 -17.82 13.60 -1.42
C MET A 434 -17.33 13.49 -2.86
N THR A 435 -16.24 14.18 -3.21
CA THR A 435 -15.67 14.14 -4.57
C THR A 435 -15.28 12.73 -5.01
N LEU A 436 -14.86 11.86 -4.07
CA LEU A 436 -14.44 10.48 -4.38
C LEU A 436 -15.52 9.44 -4.08
N ALA A 437 -16.71 9.85 -3.66
CA ALA A 437 -17.78 8.94 -3.20
C ALA A 437 -18.27 8.00 -4.31
N LEU A 438 -18.35 8.48 -5.56
CA LEU A 438 -18.69 7.64 -6.71
C LEU A 438 -17.51 6.76 -7.12
N LEU A 439 -16.29 7.32 -7.16
CA LEU A 439 -15.08 6.59 -7.54
C LEU A 439 -14.77 5.41 -6.60
N ARG A 440 -15.07 5.54 -5.31
CA ARG A 440 -14.90 4.50 -4.30
C ARG A 440 -16.03 3.48 -4.26
N SER A 441 -17.12 3.70 -5.00
CA SER A 441 -18.24 2.77 -5.04
C SER A 441 -17.83 1.44 -5.67
N SER A 442 -18.30 0.33 -5.11
CA SER A 442 -18.20 -0.98 -5.74
C SER A 442 -19.07 -1.09 -6.99
N SER A 443 -20.14 -0.29 -7.07
CA SER A 443 -21.08 -0.27 -8.19
C SER A 443 -20.53 0.36 -9.48
N LEU A 444 -19.41 1.10 -9.41
CA LEU A 444 -18.82 1.75 -10.57
C LEU A 444 -17.75 0.83 -11.21
N PRO A 445 -17.91 0.39 -12.47
CA PRO A 445 -16.94 -0.48 -13.15
C PRO A 445 -15.55 0.16 -13.26
N PRO A 446 -14.45 -0.62 -13.36
CA PRO A 446 -13.07 -0.11 -13.48
C PRO A 446 -12.85 0.84 -14.66
N TYR A 447 -13.50 0.58 -15.81
CA TYR A 447 -13.40 1.46 -16.97
C TYR A 447 -14.04 2.83 -16.69
N GLU A 448 -15.24 2.86 -16.12
CA GLU A 448 -15.91 4.10 -15.69
C GLU A 448 -15.12 4.82 -14.59
N LYS A 449 -14.49 4.09 -13.66
CA LYS A 449 -13.55 4.67 -12.68
C LYS A 449 -12.37 5.35 -13.37
N SER A 450 -11.87 4.82 -14.50
CA SER A 450 -10.82 5.46 -15.29
C SER A 450 -11.31 6.73 -16.00
N VAL A 451 -12.53 6.70 -16.52
CA VAL A 451 -13.20 7.88 -17.11
C VAL A 451 -13.40 8.97 -16.05
N LEU A 452 -13.95 8.61 -14.89
CA LEU A 452 -14.16 9.54 -13.78
C LEU A 452 -12.85 10.16 -13.28
N ARG A 453 -11.79 9.37 -13.11
CA ARG A 453 -10.45 9.91 -12.80
C ARG A 453 -10.00 10.92 -13.87
N SER A 454 -10.28 10.66 -15.15
CA SER A 454 -9.92 11.56 -16.26
C SER A 454 -10.72 12.86 -16.25
N ILE A 455 -12.01 12.81 -15.91
CA ILE A 455 -12.88 13.98 -15.71
C ILE A 455 -12.36 14.82 -14.55
N LEU A 456 -12.22 14.21 -13.36
CA LEU A 456 -11.74 14.88 -12.16
C LEU A 456 -10.33 15.49 -12.34
N ALA A 457 -9.43 14.82 -13.07
CA ALA A 457 -8.10 15.35 -13.34
C ALA A 457 -8.08 16.46 -14.42
N GLY A 458 -9.24 16.92 -14.90
CA GLY A 458 -9.37 17.94 -15.94
C GLY A 458 -8.73 17.53 -17.26
N SER A 459 -8.73 16.22 -17.57
CA SER A 459 -8.02 15.65 -18.72
C SER A 459 -8.90 15.27 -19.91
N VAL A 460 -10.19 15.58 -19.87
CA VAL A 460 -11.09 15.41 -21.04
C VAL A 460 -10.72 16.43 -22.13
N TRP A 461 -10.64 15.95 -23.38
CA TRP A 461 -10.42 16.78 -24.57
C TRP A 461 -11.73 17.27 -25.17
N THR A 462 -11.86 18.58 -25.30
CA THR A 462 -12.93 19.27 -26.04
C THR A 462 -12.36 19.80 -27.35
N GLN A 463 -13.20 20.12 -28.34
CA GLN A 463 -12.72 20.71 -29.60
C GLN A 463 -11.99 22.03 -29.38
N ASP A 464 -12.45 22.88 -28.46
CA ASP A 464 -11.71 24.09 -28.08
C ASP A 464 -10.28 23.76 -27.60
N ARG A 465 -10.11 22.72 -26.76
CA ARG A 465 -8.78 22.33 -26.28
C ARG A 465 -7.90 21.74 -27.37
N LEU A 466 -8.50 21.02 -28.33
CA LEU A 466 -7.84 20.46 -29.51
C LEU A 466 -7.41 21.58 -30.46
N SER A 467 -8.27 22.58 -30.68
CA SER A 467 -8.00 23.74 -31.53
C SER A 467 -6.87 24.58 -30.95
N ARG A 468 -6.93 24.89 -29.64
CA ARG A 468 -5.83 25.56 -28.91
C ARG A 468 -4.52 24.75 -28.89
N ALA A 469 -4.59 23.45 -29.17
CA ALA A 469 -3.41 22.58 -29.31
C ALA A 469 -2.94 22.40 -30.77
N GLY A 470 -3.59 23.05 -31.73
CA GLY A 470 -3.30 22.92 -33.16
C GLY A 470 -3.66 21.57 -33.76
N MET A 471 -4.53 20.79 -33.10
CA MET A 471 -4.91 19.44 -33.55
C MET A 471 -6.16 19.45 -34.45
N VAL A 472 -6.94 20.53 -34.43
CA VAL A 472 -8.12 20.76 -35.29
C VAL A 472 -8.18 22.23 -35.70
N GLN A 473 -8.81 22.51 -36.84
CA GLN A 473 -8.88 23.86 -37.40
C GLN A 473 -9.92 24.76 -36.70
N ALA A 474 -11.05 24.19 -36.25
CA ALA A 474 -12.12 24.92 -35.59
C ALA A 474 -12.50 24.26 -34.25
N ALA A 475 -12.92 25.08 -33.29
CA ALA A 475 -13.42 24.62 -31.99
C ALA A 475 -14.88 24.13 -32.03
N THR A 476 -15.52 24.11 -33.20
CA THR A 476 -16.93 23.79 -33.39
C THR A 476 -17.29 22.39 -32.90
N CYS A 477 -18.40 22.28 -32.18
CA CYS A 477 -18.91 21.00 -31.71
C CYS A 477 -19.29 20.10 -32.89
N PRO A 478 -18.76 18.86 -32.98
CA PRO A 478 -19.09 17.99 -34.10
C PRO A 478 -20.42 17.25 -33.90
N TYR A 479 -21.02 17.33 -32.70
CA TYR A 479 -22.18 16.53 -32.31
C TYR A 479 -23.50 17.29 -32.37
N CYS A 480 -23.48 18.62 -32.43
CA CYS A 480 -24.69 19.43 -32.54
C CYS A 480 -24.63 20.35 -33.75
N ASP A 481 -25.80 20.68 -34.29
CA ASP A 481 -25.93 21.53 -35.49
C ASP A 481 -25.95 23.03 -35.14
N ALA A 482 -25.70 23.38 -33.88
CA ALA A 482 -25.79 24.75 -33.37
C ALA A 482 -24.59 25.64 -33.73
N GLY A 483 -23.54 25.10 -34.37
CA GLY A 483 -22.33 25.86 -34.74
C GLY A 483 -21.51 26.39 -33.54
N ALA A 484 -21.86 26.03 -32.31
CA ALA A 484 -21.19 26.49 -31.10
C ALA A 484 -19.81 25.84 -30.90
N ALA A 485 -18.89 26.54 -30.22
CA ALA A 485 -17.61 25.95 -29.81
C ALA A 485 -17.83 24.90 -28.71
N GLU A 486 -17.22 23.72 -28.83
CA GLU A 486 -17.25 22.70 -27.78
C GLU A 486 -16.14 22.96 -26.77
N ASP A 487 -16.51 23.59 -25.65
CA ASP A 487 -15.76 23.61 -24.41
C ASP A 487 -16.41 22.68 -23.35
N HIS A 488 -15.90 22.69 -22.12
CA HIS A 488 -16.47 21.86 -21.05
C HIS A 488 -17.90 22.25 -20.71
N GLU A 489 -18.22 23.54 -20.75
CA GLU A 489 -19.50 24.07 -20.34
C GLU A 489 -20.58 23.71 -21.37
N HIS A 490 -20.29 23.93 -22.65
CA HIS A 490 -21.11 23.44 -23.75
C HIS A 490 -21.30 21.93 -23.68
N MET A 491 -20.21 21.17 -23.57
CA MET A 491 -20.26 19.70 -23.60
C MET A 491 -21.08 19.12 -22.44
N TRP A 492 -20.99 19.66 -21.24
CA TRP A 492 -21.74 19.14 -20.09
C TRP A 492 -23.17 19.66 -20.05
N TRP A 493 -23.37 20.96 -20.29
CA TRP A 493 -24.59 21.65 -19.85
C TRP A 493 -25.46 22.18 -20.99
N HIS A 494 -24.91 22.47 -22.18
CA HIS A 494 -25.65 23.18 -23.22
C HIS A 494 -25.78 22.43 -24.56
N CYS A 495 -24.97 21.39 -24.79
CA CYS A 495 -24.96 20.71 -26.08
C CYS A 495 -26.26 19.92 -26.29
N PRO A 496 -27.09 20.24 -27.31
CA PRO A 496 -28.37 19.56 -27.54
C PRO A 496 -28.23 18.05 -27.76
N ALA A 497 -27.08 17.60 -28.27
CA ALA A 497 -26.80 16.18 -28.51
C ALA A 497 -26.88 15.29 -27.25
N TRP A 498 -26.71 15.89 -26.07
CA TRP A 498 -26.70 15.22 -24.77
C TRP A 498 -27.92 15.54 -23.90
N GLU A 499 -28.94 16.21 -24.46
CA GLU A 499 -30.14 16.63 -23.72
C GLU A 499 -30.86 15.43 -23.09
N GLY A 500 -31.04 14.35 -23.84
CA GLY A 500 -31.64 13.12 -23.32
C GLY A 500 -30.84 12.45 -22.20
N ILE A 501 -29.53 12.67 -22.11
CA ILE A 501 -28.73 12.20 -20.96
C ILE A 501 -28.97 13.14 -19.78
N ARG A 502 -28.90 14.46 -19.97
CA ARG A 502 -29.12 15.44 -18.90
C ARG A 502 -30.47 15.28 -18.21
N GLN A 503 -31.54 15.03 -18.97
CA GLN A 503 -32.91 14.83 -18.44
C GLN A 503 -33.03 13.60 -17.53
N LEU A 504 -32.10 12.64 -17.60
CA LEU A 504 -32.07 11.48 -16.69
C LEU A 504 -31.46 11.79 -15.32
N HIS A 505 -30.88 12.98 -15.15
CA HIS A 505 -30.13 13.37 -13.95
C HIS A 505 -30.77 14.59 -13.30
N SER A 506 -31.27 14.43 -12.07
CA SER A 506 -32.00 15.46 -11.31
C SER A 506 -31.26 16.78 -11.13
N VAL A 507 -29.93 16.79 -11.31
CA VAL A 507 -29.10 17.99 -11.26
C VAL A 507 -29.37 18.95 -12.42
N ALA A 508 -29.83 18.46 -13.58
CA ALA A 508 -30.12 19.28 -14.75
C ALA A 508 -31.34 20.19 -14.58
N GLU A 509 -32.28 19.82 -13.71
CA GLU A 509 -33.51 20.58 -13.45
C GLU A 509 -33.38 21.58 -12.29
N HIS A 510 -32.39 21.38 -11.40
CA HIS A 510 -32.35 22.02 -10.08
C HIS A 510 -31.03 22.70 -9.73
N ALA A 511 -29.99 22.56 -10.57
CA ALA A 511 -28.71 23.22 -10.34
C ALA A 511 -28.68 24.61 -10.98
N ASP A 512 -28.41 25.62 -10.15
CA ASP A 512 -27.92 26.92 -10.63
C ASP A 512 -26.44 26.78 -11.07
N VAL A 513 -26.21 26.04 -12.16
CA VAL A 513 -24.88 25.77 -12.71
C VAL A 513 -24.06 27.05 -12.93
N PRO A 514 -24.64 28.18 -13.38
CA PRO A 514 -23.89 29.45 -13.50
C PRO A 514 -23.28 29.98 -12.19
N SER A 515 -23.85 29.67 -11.02
CA SER A 515 -23.26 30.06 -9.73
C SER A 515 -22.23 29.07 -9.19
N TRP A 516 -22.00 27.96 -9.89
CA TRP A 516 -21.04 26.96 -9.45
C TRP A 516 -19.60 27.38 -9.73
N PRO A 517 -18.66 27.02 -8.83
CA PRO A 517 -17.25 27.18 -9.11
C PRO A 517 -16.83 26.27 -10.27
N ALA A 518 -15.88 26.75 -11.07
CA ALA A 518 -15.44 26.07 -12.29
C ALA A 518 -14.95 24.63 -12.05
N CYS A 519 -14.31 24.35 -10.90
CA CYS A 519 -13.88 23.00 -10.55
C CYS A 519 -15.04 21.99 -10.45
N LEU A 520 -16.22 22.42 -10.00
CA LEU A 520 -17.42 21.59 -9.95
C LEU A 520 -18.06 21.52 -11.34
N ALA A 521 -18.32 22.67 -11.96
CA ALA A 521 -19.02 22.75 -13.24
C ALA A 521 -18.26 22.07 -14.39
N LYS A 522 -16.92 22.15 -14.41
CA LYS A 522 -16.08 21.65 -15.52
C LYS A 522 -15.45 20.29 -15.22
N CYS A 523 -15.19 19.96 -13.95
CA CYS A 523 -14.46 18.75 -13.55
C CYS A 523 -15.16 17.85 -12.53
N GLY A 524 -16.32 18.23 -12.00
CA GLY A 524 -17.03 17.43 -10.99
C GLY A 524 -16.29 17.32 -9.65
N ILE A 525 -15.50 18.33 -9.28
CA ILE A 525 -14.80 18.43 -7.99
C ILE A 525 -15.60 19.32 -7.04
N LEU A 526 -15.88 18.85 -5.82
CA LEU A 526 -16.60 19.63 -4.83
C LEU A 526 -15.65 20.41 -3.91
N PRO A 527 -15.72 21.76 -3.84
CA PRO A 527 -14.96 22.53 -2.86
C PRO A 527 -15.35 22.23 -1.42
N GLU A 528 -14.39 22.36 -0.50
CA GLU A 528 -14.59 22.08 0.93
C GLU A 528 -15.71 22.95 1.54
N LYS A 529 -15.69 24.26 1.28
CA LYS A 529 -16.58 25.27 1.90
C LYS A 529 -17.82 25.62 1.08
N MET A 530 -18.14 24.89 0.00
CA MET A 530 -19.30 25.23 -0.84
C MET A 530 -20.62 25.00 -0.09
N SER A 531 -21.40 26.05 0.09
CA SER A 531 -22.80 25.94 0.51
C SER A 531 -23.66 25.84 -0.74
N LEU A 532 -24.47 24.79 -0.85
CA LEU A 532 -25.52 24.73 -1.86
C LEU A 532 -26.71 25.50 -1.30
N THR A 533 -27.17 26.54 -2.02
CA THR A 533 -28.40 27.27 -1.70
C THR A 533 -29.57 26.29 -1.54
N PRO A 534 -30.57 26.59 -0.70
CA PRO A 534 -31.75 25.74 -0.56
C PRO A 534 -32.60 25.84 -1.84
N VAL A 535 -32.23 25.05 -2.85
CA VAL A 535 -33.13 24.75 -3.96
C VAL A 535 -33.91 23.52 -3.52
N ILE A 536 -35.15 23.78 -3.11
CA ILE A 536 -36.24 22.83 -2.88
C ILE A 536 -36.23 22.10 -1.52
N ASP A 537 -37.37 22.25 -0.82
CA ASP A 537 -37.86 21.25 0.13
C ASP A 537 -38.06 19.96 -0.65
N LEU A 538 -37.05 19.09 -0.64
CA LEU A 538 -37.23 17.72 -1.07
C LEU A 538 -38.20 17.07 -0.08
N THR A 539 -39.50 17.19 -0.36
CA THR A 539 -40.52 16.45 0.36
C THR A 539 -40.31 14.96 0.12
N SER A 540 -40.72 14.14 1.08
CA SER A 540 -40.63 12.67 1.02
C SER A 540 -41.12 12.07 -0.30
N ASP A 541 -42.06 12.75 -0.96
CA ASP A 541 -42.83 12.22 -2.08
C ASP A 541 -42.06 12.24 -3.41
N GLN A 542 -41.14 13.19 -3.63
CA GLN A 542 -40.29 13.22 -4.83
C GLN A 542 -39.17 12.15 -4.81
N PHE A 543 -38.92 11.51 -3.66
CA PHE A 543 -38.00 10.38 -3.55
C PHE A 543 -38.64 9.04 -3.93
N ASP A 544 -39.97 8.93 -3.90
CA ASP A 544 -40.68 7.68 -4.21
C ASP A 544 -40.81 7.44 -5.72
N ASP A 545 -40.96 8.48 -6.55
CA ASP A 545 -40.98 8.33 -8.02
C ASP A 545 -39.64 7.83 -8.60
N ALA A 546 -38.52 8.12 -7.91
CA ALA A 546 -37.20 7.60 -8.29
C ALA A 546 -37.04 6.08 -8.03
N ARG A 547 -37.96 5.42 -7.31
CA ARG A 547 -37.95 3.96 -7.11
C ARG A 547 -38.39 3.18 -8.36
N ASP A 548 -39.20 3.78 -9.22
CA ASP A 548 -39.91 3.04 -10.26
C ASP A 548 -39.21 3.04 -11.63
N SER A 549 -38.14 3.85 -11.78
CA SER A 549 -37.27 3.74 -12.95
C SER A 549 -36.24 2.62 -12.76
N SER A 550 -36.28 1.62 -13.62
CA SER A 550 -35.40 0.43 -13.64
C SER A 550 -33.89 0.73 -13.78
N ARG A 551 -33.50 2.01 -13.82
CA ARG A 551 -32.11 2.50 -13.86
C ARG A 551 -31.62 3.13 -12.55
N ALA A 552 -32.49 3.38 -11.57
CA ALA A 552 -32.17 4.09 -10.33
C ALA A 552 -31.98 3.16 -9.11
N ASP A 553 -31.25 2.05 -9.27
CA ASP A 553 -31.09 1.07 -8.17
C ASP A 553 -29.75 1.22 -7.41
N ALA A 554 -29.79 0.87 -6.11
CA ALA A 554 -28.72 0.85 -5.08
C ALA A 554 -28.28 2.17 -4.39
N LEU A 555 -28.40 3.36 -5.00
CA LEU A 555 -27.84 4.60 -4.42
C LEU A 555 -28.75 5.34 -3.40
N VAL A 556 -30.08 5.19 -3.52
CA VAL A 556 -31.08 5.91 -2.68
C VAL A 556 -31.48 5.11 -1.43
N LYS A 557 -31.47 3.77 -1.49
CA LYS A 557 -31.85 2.86 -0.39
C LYS A 557 -31.15 3.13 0.96
N PRO A 558 -29.85 3.47 1.03
CA PRO A 558 -29.18 3.81 2.29
C PRO A 558 -29.59 5.18 2.86
N LEU A 559 -29.96 6.14 2.01
CA LEU A 559 -30.40 7.49 2.39
C LEU A 559 -31.85 7.49 2.88
N TRP A 560 -32.73 6.67 2.31
CA TRP A 560 -34.08 6.50 2.83
C TRP A 560 -34.09 5.94 4.26
N LYS A 561 -33.17 5.00 4.58
CA LYS A 561 -32.94 4.55 5.96
C LYS A 561 -32.49 5.66 6.92
N LEU A 562 -31.91 6.75 6.42
CA LEU A 562 -31.54 7.93 7.21
C LEU A 562 -32.76 8.82 7.51
N PHE A 563 -33.76 8.88 6.61
CA PHE A 563 -35.01 9.63 6.75
C PHE A 563 -36.08 8.88 7.57
N GLN A 564 -36.20 7.55 7.43
CA GLN A 564 -37.15 6.75 8.23
C GLN A 564 -36.90 6.80 9.75
N ASN A 565 -35.67 7.16 10.15
CA ASN A 565 -35.29 7.32 11.56
C ASN A 565 -35.77 8.64 12.19
N SER A 566 -36.49 9.51 11.46
CA SER A 566 -37.18 10.69 12.00
C SER A 566 -38.70 10.64 11.90
N GLU A 567 -39.29 9.75 11.09
CA GLU A 567 -40.75 9.78 10.84
C GLU A 567 -41.58 8.66 11.50
N SER A 568 -40.98 7.80 12.32
CA SER A 568 -41.74 6.82 13.12
C SER A 568 -41.94 7.26 14.57
N GLN A 569 -42.52 8.45 14.76
CA GLN A 569 -43.12 8.84 16.05
C GLN A 569 -44.49 9.49 15.83
N SER A 570 -45.46 8.74 15.34
CA SER A 570 -46.88 9.00 15.64
C SER A 570 -47.79 7.86 15.20
N ARG A 571 -48.01 6.89 16.10
CA ARG A 571 -49.37 6.48 16.51
C ARG A 571 -49.31 5.65 17.80
N PRO A 572 -50.03 6.04 18.85
CA PRO A 572 -50.00 5.42 20.17
C PRO A 572 -51.10 4.36 20.30
N ASN A 573 -50.91 3.37 21.18
CA ASN A 573 -52.04 2.82 21.92
C ASN A 573 -51.76 2.82 23.43
N PHE A 574 -52.31 3.87 24.03
CA PHE A 574 -52.74 4.14 25.40
C PHE A 574 -52.34 3.18 26.53
N GLY A 575 -51.54 3.74 27.43
CA GLY A 575 -51.68 3.60 28.88
C GLY A 575 -51.26 4.92 29.53
N LYS A 576 -52.24 5.79 29.82
CA LYS A 576 -52.05 7.13 30.40
C LYS A 576 -51.28 7.05 31.72
N HIS A 577 -50.17 7.79 31.84
CA HIS A 577 -49.99 8.78 32.91
C HIS A 577 -48.82 9.72 32.58
N PRO A 578 -49.00 11.04 32.68
CA PRO A 578 -47.91 12.00 32.52
C PRO A 578 -47.04 11.94 33.78
N LEU A 579 -45.77 11.54 33.66
CA LEU A 579 -44.82 11.77 34.74
C LEU A 579 -44.37 13.23 34.67
N MET A 580 -45.17 14.07 35.32
CA MET A 580 -44.70 15.30 35.93
C MET A 580 -43.44 15.03 36.75
N LEU A 581 -42.54 16.02 36.75
CA LEU A 581 -41.50 16.18 37.77
C LEU A 581 -42.15 16.07 39.16
N ARG A 582 -41.97 14.92 39.82
CA ARG A 582 -42.21 14.76 41.25
C ARG A 582 -40.88 14.64 41.98
N GLN A 583 -40.80 15.36 43.10
CA GLN A 583 -39.81 15.22 44.15
C GLN A 583 -39.70 13.75 44.64
N PRO A 584 -38.60 13.37 45.31
CA PRO A 584 -38.09 12.00 45.30
C PRO A 584 -38.95 11.09 46.17
N GLU A 585 -39.63 10.14 45.51
CA GLU A 585 -40.14 8.93 46.15
C GLU A 585 -39.08 7.83 45.97
N THR A 586 -38.79 7.15 47.08
CA THR A 586 -37.68 6.21 47.33
C THR A 586 -37.29 5.33 46.14
N ALA A 587 -36.03 5.43 45.72
CA ALA A 587 -35.43 4.62 44.67
C ALA A 587 -35.42 3.13 45.07
N SER A 588 -36.01 2.25 44.24
CA SER A 588 -35.74 0.81 44.31
C SER A 588 -34.32 0.56 43.80
N THR A 589 -33.54 -0.19 44.58
CA THR A 589 -32.15 -0.60 44.34
C THR A 589 -32.05 -2.01 43.76
N ASP A 590 -32.99 -2.41 42.88
CA ASP A 590 -32.95 -3.71 42.20
C ASP A 590 -31.78 -3.75 41.19
N VAL A 591 -30.58 -4.07 41.68
CA VAL A 591 -29.41 -4.40 40.89
C VAL A 591 -29.25 -5.91 40.83
N SER A 592 -28.96 -6.45 39.66
CA SER A 592 -28.65 -7.87 39.52
C SER A 592 -27.25 -8.14 40.08
N ILE A 593 -27.11 -9.17 40.92
CA ILE A 593 -25.82 -9.57 41.51
C ILE A 593 -25.46 -10.97 41.01
N CYS A 594 -24.24 -11.12 40.50
CA CYS A 594 -23.68 -12.39 40.03
C CYS A 594 -22.31 -12.57 40.67
N ASP A 595 -22.10 -13.67 41.40
CA ASP A 595 -20.85 -13.98 42.12
C ASP A 595 -20.34 -12.82 43.00
N GLY A 596 -21.24 -12.20 43.76
CA GLY A 596 -20.94 -11.08 44.65
C GLY A 596 -20.62 -9.75 43.95
N ARG A 597 -20.81 -9.67 42.62
CA ARG A 597 -20.57 -8.47 41.81
C ARG A 597 -21.86 -7.93 41.22
N VAL A 598 -22.01 -6.61 41.22
CA VAL A 598 -23.12 -5.90 40.58
C VAL A 598 -22.98 -6.03 39.07
N VAL A 599 -24.01 -6.55 38.42
CA VAL A 599 -24.08 -6.73 36.98
C VAL A 599 -24.49 -5.41 36.33
N VAL A 600 -23.69 -4.97 35.35
CA VAL A 600 -23.94 -3.75 34.59
C VAL A 600 -23.73 -4.03 33.12
N HIS A 601 -24.70 -3.66 32.29
CA HIS A 601 -24.60 -3.78 30.83
C HIS A 601 -24.14 -2.46 30.23
N THR A 602 -23.20 -2.51 29.29
CA THR A 602 -22.65 -1.31 28.63
C THR A 602 -22.67 -1.44 27.12
N ASP A 603 -23.01 -0.34 26.46
CA ASP A 603 -22.99 -0.26 25.00
C ASP A 603 -22.58 1.14 24.51
N GLY A 604 -22.14 1.21 23.25
CA GLY A 604 -21.91 2.43 22.53
C GLY A 604 -22.58 2.38 21.16
N ALA A 605 -23.32 3.44 20.83
CA ALA A 605 -24.05 3.53 19.58
C ALA A 605 -23.59 4.75 18.78
N SER A 606 -23.30 4.59 17.50
CA SER A 606 -23.00 5.71 16.61
C SER A 606 -23.97 5.81 15.42
N ARG A 607 -24.58 6.98 15.24
CA ARG A 607 -25.46 7.33 14.13
C ARG A 607 -24.64 7.95 12.99
N ASN A 608 -25.17 7.89 11.76
CA ASN A 608 -24.56 8.46 10.55
C ASN A 608 -23.13 7.94 10.25
N ASN A 609 -22.88 6.65 10.48
CA ASN A 609 -21.53 6.05 10.36
C ASN A 609 -20.85 6.24 9.01
N GLN A 610 -21.62 6.51 7.96
CA GLN A 610 -21.16 6.72 6.60
C GLN A 610 -20.47 8.07 6.39
N HIS A 611 -20.69 9.06 7.27
CA HIS A 611 -20.12 10.41 7.14
C HIS A 611 -19.35 10.81 8.39
N LYS A 612 -18.04 11.05 8.26
CA LYS A 612 -17.18 11.32 9.43
C LYS A 612 -17.57 12.62 10.16
N THR A 613 -18.05 13.62 9.44
CA THR A 613 -18.44 14.94 9.95
C THR A 613 -19.80 14.92 10.66
N LEU A 614 -20.72 14.05 10.23
CA LEU A 614 -22.08 13.91 10.79
C LEU A 614 -22.22 12.77 11.79
N ARG A 615 -21.17 11.96 11.95
CA ARG A 615 -21.16 10.86 12.90
C ARG A 615 -21.35 11.42 14.30
N ARG A 616 -22.29 10.85 15.05
CA ARG A 616 -22.61 11.21 16.43
C ARG A 616 -22.74 9.94 17.22
N ALA A 617 -21.93 9.81 18.26
CA ALA A 617 -21.89 8.62 19.10
C ALA A 617 -22.45 8.95 20.49
N GLY A 618 -23.06 7.94 21.11
CA GLY A 618 -23.66 8.01 22.44
C GLY A 618 -23.21 6.86 23.30
N VAL A 619 -23.22 7.11 24.61
CA VAL A 619 -22.71 6.23 25.65
C VAL A 619 -23.88 5.73 26.48
N GLY A 620 -24.01 4.41 26.62
CA GLY A 620 -25.09 3.77 27.36
C GLY A 620 -24.57 2.80 28.43
N ALA A 621 -25.09 2.89 29.65
CA ALA A 621 -24.84 1.90 30.69
C ALA A 621 -26.07 1.68 31.59
N PHE A 622 -26.38 0.41 31.87
CA PHE A 622 -27.62 -0.01 32.51
C PHE A 622 -27.37 -0.92 33.72
N TRP A 623 -27.82 -0.50 34.91
CA TRP A 623 -27.72 -1.23 36.17
C TRP A 623 -29.04 -1.91 36.56
N GLY A 624 -30.17 -1.44 36.03
CA GLY A 624 -31.51 -1.92 36.40
C GLY A 624 -32.61 -0.91 36.07
N LYS A 625 -33.86 -1.36 36.11
CA LYS A 625 -35.02 -0.50 35.83
C LYS A 625 -35.10 0.61 36.89
N ARG A 626 -35.20 1.87 36.44
CA ARG A 626 -35.28 3.06 37.31
C ARG A 626 -34.08 3.25 38.25
N ASN A 627 -32.93 2.65 37.93
CA ASN A 627 -31.70 2.85 38.69
C ASN A 627 -31.11 4.25 38.39
N PRO A 628 -30.80 5.07 39.41
CA PRO A 628 -30.25 6.41 39.22
C PRO A 628 -28.84 6.43 38.60
N LEU A 629 -28.13 5.30 38.58
CA LEU A 629 -26.80 5.17 37.96
C LEU A 629 -26.84 4.90 36.45
N ASN A 630 -28.03 4.70 35.86
CA ASN A 630 -28.13 4.48 34.42
C ASN A 630 -27.60 5.70 33.64
N VAL A 631 -26.76 5.45 32.64
CA VAL A 631 -26.08 6.49 31.84
C VAL A 631 -26.66 6.53 30.43
N SER A 632 -27.02 7.73 29.98
CA SER A 632 -27.37 8.04 28.59
C SER A 632 -26.83 9.44 28.26
N GLU A 633 -25.66 9.51 27.65
CA GLU A 633 -24.98 10.78 27.37
C GLU A 633 -24.35 10.82 25.95
N PRO A 634 -24.17 12.02 25.36
CA PRO A 634 -23.44 12.14 24.10
C PRO A 634 -21.94 11.91 24.30
N LEU A 635 -21.29 11.21 23.38
CA LEU A 635 -19.83 11.07 23.40
C LEU A 635 -19.17 12.45 23.20
N VAL A 636 -18.34 12.87 24.15
CA VAL A 636 -17.63 14.16 24.08
C VAL A 636 -16.34 14.05 23.25
N GLY A 637 -16.09 15.07 22.42
CA GLY A 637 -14.85 15.24 21.66
C GLY A 637 -14.98 14.99 20.15
N PRO A 638 -13.92 15.25 19.35
CA PRO A 638 -13.98 15.26 17.89
C PRO A 638 -14.10 13.86 17.25
N ASN A 639 -13.76 12.80 17.98
CA ASN A 639 -13.70 11.42 17.46
C ASN A 639 -14.98 10.64 17.79
N GLN A 640 -16.03 10.87 17.03
CA GLN A 640 -17.36 10.30 17.24
C GLN A 640 -17.49 8.83 16.81
N THR A 641 -16.78 7.86 17.39
CA THR A 641 -16.79 6.45 16.91
C THR A 641 -17.44 5.47 17.88
N ASN A 642 -18.04 4.37 17.37
CA ASN A 642 -18.65 3.31 18.19
C ASN A 642 -17.69 2.75 19.24
N ASN A 643 -16.52 2.28 18.83
CA ASN A 643 -15.50 1.73 19.73
C ASN A 643 -15.06 2.71 20.83
N ARG A 644 -15.07 4.02 20.55
CA ARG A 644 -14.75 5.03 21.55
C ARG A 644 -15.90 5.22 22.53
N ALA A 645 -17.15 5.21 22.05
CA ALA A 645 -18.33 5.27 22.91
C ALA A 645 -18.47 4.05 23.82
N GLU A 646 -18.26 2.83 23.29
CA GLU A 646 -18.25 1.59 24.06
C GLU A 646 -17.19 1.63 25.17
N LEU A 647 -15.99 2.13 24.86
CA LEU A 647 -14.91 2.25 25.84
C LEU A 647 -15.23 3.30 26.92
N VAL A 648 -15.83 4.43 26.53
CA VAL A 648 -16.28 5.45 27.48
C VAL A 648 -17.41 4.93 28.36
N ALA A 649 -18.33 4.09 27.84
CA ALA A 649 -19.38 3.47 28.65
C ALA A 649 -18.81 2.65 29.80
N ALA A 650 -17.86 1.77 29.50
CA ALA A 650 -17.18 0.98 30.53
C ALA A 650 -16.37 1.84 31.52
N ILE A 651 -15.71 2.91 31.05
CA ILE A 651 -15.02 3.86 31.94
C ILE A 651 -16.03 4.55 32.86
N ARG A 652 -17.21 4.92 32.35
CA ARG A 652 -18.24 5.61 33.12
C ARG A 652 -18.82 4.73 34.24
N VAL A 653 -18.99 3.44 33.97
CA VAL A 653 -19.32 2.46 35.02
C VAL A 653 -18.30 2.47 36.15
N LEU A 654 -17.00 2.46 35.81
CA LEU A 654 -15.92 2.49 36.80
C LEU A 654 -15.78 3.83 37.54
N GLU A 655 -16.27 4.93 36.98
CA GLU A 655 -16.29 6.23 37.65
C GLU A 655 -17.46 6.34 38.64
N LEU A 656 -18.61 5.77 38.30
CA LEU A 656 -19.86 5.97 39.03
C LEU A 656 -20.12 4.95 40.14
N ASP A 657 -19.59 3.73 40.04
CA ASP A 657 -19.92 2.65 40.98
C ASP A 657 -18.66 1.99 41.57
N SER A 658 -18.35 2.25 42.84
CA SER A 658 -17.16 1.73 43.54
C SER A 658 -17.27 0.28 44.00
N ARG A 659 -18.45 -0.36 43.90
CA ARG A 659 -18.66 -1.75 44.33
C ARG A 659 -17.92 -2.75 43.42
N PRO A 660 -17.84 -4.04 43.81
CA PRO A 660 -17.42 -5.10 42.89
C PRO A 660 -18.39 -5.19 41.70
N LEU A 661 -17.86 -5.20 40.47
CA LEU A 661 -18.63 -5.04 39.23
C LEU A 661 -18.43 -6.21 38.28
N ASN A 662 -19.51 -6.65 37.63
CA ASN A 662 -19.49 -7.49 36.45
C ASN A 662 -19.98 -6.68 35.26
N ILE A 663 -19.05 -6.09 34.51
CA ILE A 663 -19.33 -5.28 33.33
C ILE A 663 -19.56 -6.22 32.14
N ARG A 664 -20.81 -6.34 31.73
CA ARG A 664 -21.26 -7.18 30.61
C ARG A 664 -21.34 -6.32 29.35
N THR A 665 -20.58 -6.68 28.32
CA THR A 665 -20.51 -5.92 27.06
C THR A 665 -20.53 -6.84 25.85
N ASP A 666 -21.22 -6.43 24.80
CA ASP A 666 -21.17 -7.07 23.49
C ASP A 666 -20.07 -6.49 22.58
N SER A 667 -19.28 -5.54 23.08
CA SER A 667 -18.09 -5.03 22.39
C SER A 667 -16.94 -6.03 22.44
N GLN A 668 -16.50 -6.50 21.28
CA GLN A 668 -15.27 -7.30 21.18
C GLN A 668 -14.03 -6.45 21.51
N TYR A 669 -14.08 -5.14 21.22
CA TYR A 669 -12.98 -4.21 21.41
C TYR A 669 -12.71 -3.95 22.90
N VAL A 670 -13.76 -3.65 23.68
CA VAL A 670 -13.66 -3.44 25.13
C VAL A 670 -13.28 -4.73 25.84
N TYR A 671 -13.99 -5.84 25.55
CA TYR A 671 -13.73 -7.13 26.20
C TYR A 671 -12.29 -7.62 26.00
N LEU A 672 -11.81 -7.71 24.75
CA LEU A 672 -10.44 -8.17 24.49
C LEU A 672 -9.39 -7.17 24.98
N GLY A 673 -9.71 -5.87 24.94
CA GLY A 673 -8.87 -4.81 25.48
C GLY A 673 -8.58 -5.03 26.96
N CYS A 674 -9.63 -5.07 27.79
CA CYS A 674 -9.51 -5.21 29.24
C CYS A 674 -8.99 -6.59 29.68
N THR A 675 -9.34 -7.68 28.99
CA THR A 675 -9.02 -9.05 29.44
C THR A 675 -7.69 -9.60 28.92
N LYS A 676 -7.26 -9.21 27.71
CA LYS A 676 -6.10 -9.85 27.05
C LYS A 676 -4.98 -8.88 26.66
N ARG A 677 -5.29 -7.60 26.47
CA ARG A 677 -4.39 -6.69 25.76
C ARG A 677 -3.86 -5.54 26.60
N LEU A 678 -4.61 -5.06 27.59
CA LEU A 678 -4.28 -3.87 28.36
C LEU A 678 -2.89 -3.94 29.01
N ALA A 679 -2.58 -5.06 29.68
CA ALA A 679 -1.26 -5.28 30.29
C ALA A 679 -0.13 -5.29 29.24
N ALA A 680 -0.33 -5.98 28.12
CA ALA A 680 0.65 -6.05 27.03
C ALA A 680 0.85 -4.69 26.34
N TRP A 681 -0.21 -3.90 26.23
CA TRP A 681 -0.17 -2.55 25.66
C TRP A 681 0.55 -1.57 26.56
N SER A 682 0.31 -1.62 27.87
CA SER A 682 1.00 -0.80 28.86
C SER A 682 2.50 -1.13 28.89
N ALA A 683 2.85 -2.42 28.88
CA ALA A 683 4.24 -2.89 28.86
C ALA A 683 4.99 -2.53 27.56
N ASN A 684 4.27 -2.32 26.44
CA ASN A 684 4.84 -1.93 25.15
C ASN A 684 4.65 -0.43 24.84
N GLU A 685 4.61 0.42 25.86
CA GLU A 685 4.49 1.88 25.73
C GLU A 685 3.33 2.31 24.81
N TRP A 686 2.21 1.61 24.90
CA TRP A 686 1.00 1.86 24.12
C TRP A 686 1.16 1.69 22.59
N ARG A 687 1.99 0.72 22.18
CA ARG A 687 2.23 0.38 20.76
C ARG A 687 1.88 -1.06 20.40
N SER A 688 1.48 -1.27 19.14
CA SER A 688 1.35 -2.58 18.52
C SER A 688 2.15 -2.61 17.21
N GLY A 689 3.31 -3.28 17.25
CA GLY A 689 4.31 -3.21 16.18
C GLY A 689 4.85 -1.77 16.02
N ARG A 690 4.74 -1.21 14.81
CA ARG A 690 5.19 0.18 14.52
C ARG A 690 4.09 1.24 14.71
N ARG A 691 2.88 0.86 15.09
CA ARG A 691 1.72 1.76 15.18
C ARG A 691 1.33 2.00 16.64
N GLU A 692 0.93 3.23 16.94
CA GLU A 692 0.32 3.58 18.23
C GLU A 692 -1.08 2.97 18.34
N ILE A 693 -1.49 2.61 19.55
CA ILE A 693 -2.80 2.01 19.80
C ILE A 693 -3.89 3.07 19.73
N SER A 694 -4.97 2.77 19.02
CA SER A 694 -6.14 3.65 18.94
C SER A 694 -6.81 3.84 20.29
N ASN A 695 -7.26 5.07 20.60
CA ASN A 695 -7.85 5.47 21.89
C ASN A 695 -6.91 5.29 23.10
N ARG A 696 -5.59 5.48 22.90
CA ARG A 696 -4.57 5.39 23.96
C ARG A 696 -4.97 6.19 25.22
N ASP A 697 -5.47 7.40 25.02
CA ASP A 697 -5.94 8.31 26.07
C ASP A 697 -6.96 7.65 27.01
N LEU A 698 -7.94 6.94 26.43
CA LEU A 698 -8.97 6.24 27.19
C LEU A 698 -8.46 4.93 27.80
N TRP A 699 -7.58 4.21 27.12
CA TRP A 699 -7.00 2.99 27.67
C TRP A 699 -6.09 3.25 28.87
N GLN A 700 -5.34 4.36 28.85
CA GLN A 700 -4.58 4.84 30.01
C GLN A 700 -5.50 5.15 31.20
N LYS A 701 -6.62 5.84 30.94
CA LYS A 701 -7.62 6.13 31.96
C LYS A 701 -8.27 4.86 32.52
N MET A 702 -8.63 3.90 31.66
CA MET A 702 -9.18 2.60 32.05
C MET A 702 -8.19 1.84 32.96
N GLN A 703 -6.91 1.80 32.60
CA GLN A 703 -5.87 1.16 33.43
C GLN A 703 -5.81 1.78 34.83
N LEU A 704 -5.72 3.10 34.91
CA LEU A 704 -5.67 3.82 36.20
C LEU A 704 -6.90 3.54 37.07
N LEU A 705 -8.09 3.45 36.49
CA LEU A 705 -9.32 3.16 37.24
C LEU A 705 -9.37 1.70 37.74
N LEU A 706 -8.84 0.75 36.97
CA LEU A 706 -8.75 -0.65 37.38
C LEU A 706 -7.68 -0.87 38.47
N GLU A 707 -6.52 -0.20 38.36
CA GLU A 707 -5.43 -0.29 39.34
C GLU A 707 -5.78 0.29 40.72
N ARG A 708 -6.72 1.25 40.77
CA ARG A 708 -7.23 1.84 42.01
C ARG A 708 -8.21 0.93 42.77
N ARG A 709 -8.59 -0.21 42.21
CA ARG A 709 -9.55 -1.13 42.80
C ARG A 709 -8.87 -2.41 43.26
N GLU A 710 -9.49 -3.11 44.20
CA GLU A 710 -9.00 -4.41 44.66
C GLU A 710 -8.92 -5.40 43.50
N THR A 711 -7.84 -6.19 43.47
CA THR A 711 -7.61 -7.16 42.39
C THR A 711 -8.75 -8.17 42.33
N GLY A 712 -9.38 -8.31 41.15
CA GLY A 712 -10.53 -9.19 40.95
C GLY A 712 -11.90 -8.60 41.33
N SER A 713 -11.95 -7.35 41.80
CA SER A 713 -13.23 -6.65 42.07
C SER A 713 -14.04 -6.35 40.81
N VAL A 714 -13.39 -6.23 39.65
CA VAL A 714 -14.04 -5.99 38.36
C VAL A 714 -13.86 -7.20 37.43
N LEU A 715 -14.97 -7.72 36.93
CA LEU A 715 -15.05 -8.76 35.92
C LEU A 715 -15.63 -8.20 34.62
N PHE A 716 -15.00 -8.48 33.49
CA PHE A 716 -15.58 -8.18 32.18
C PHE A 716 -16.15 -9.45 31.56
N THR A 717 -17.45 -9.46 31.29
CA THR A 717 -18.14 -10.60 30.67
C THR A 717 -18.55 -10.26 29.24
N LYS A 718 -18.28 -11.17 28.31
CA LYS A 718 -18.66 -11.02 26.91
C LYS A 718 -20.10 -11.46 26.70
N VAL A 719 -20.93 -10.57 26.17
CA VAL A 719 -22.30 -10.87 25.73
C VAL A 719 -22.35 -11.04 24.22
N LYS A 720 -23.30 -11.86 23.72
CA LYS A 720 -23.55 -12.03 22.29
C LYS A 720 -24.27 -10.80 21.73
N ALA A 721 -23.64 -10.12 20.77
CA ALA A 721 -24.26 -9.00 20.06
C ALA A 721 -25.52 -9.45 19.29
N HIS A 722 -26.56 -8.61 19.30
CA HIS A 722 -27.82 -8.81 18.58
C HIS A 722 -28.50 -10.17 18.84
N ALA A 723 -28.49 -10.63 20.10
CA ALA A 723 -29.13 -11.88 20.50
C ALA A 723 -30.65 -11.85 20.24
N SER A 724 -31.18 -12.90 19.59
CA SER A 724 -32.61 -13.03 19.31
C SER A 724 -33.36 -13.74 20.45
N HIS A 725 -34.69 -13.60 20.50
CA HIS A 725 -35.51 -14.41 21.42
C HIS A 725 -35.43 -15.92 21.13
N VAL A 726 -35.01 -16.32 19.92
CA VAL A 726 -34.73 -17.72 19.59
C VAL A 726 -33.45 -18.20 20.29
N ASP A 727 -32.42 -17.36 20.38
CA ASP A 727 -31.18 -17.69 21.09
C ASP A 727 -31.42 -17.89 22.59
N VAL A 728 -32.31 -17.10 23.19
CA VAL A 728 -32.71 -17.25 24.60
C VAL A 728 -33.46 -18.57 24.81
N ARG A 729 -34.44 -18.89 23.94
CA ARG A 729 -35.19 -20.16 24.02
C ARG A 729 -34.32 -21.40 23.83
N ARG A 730 -33.22 -21.29 23.08
CA ARG A 730 -32.23 -22.36 22.86
C ARG A 730 -31.19 -22.46 23.97
N GLY A 731 -31.26 -21.61 25.00
CA GLY A 731 -30.28 -21.57 26.10
C GLY A 731 -28.91 -21.02 25.70
N CYS A 732 -28.77 -20.39 24.53
CA CYS A 732 -27.50 -19.87 24.03
C CYS A 732 -27.15 -18.49 24.62
N VAL A 733 -28.14 -17.75 25.14
CA VAL A 733 -27.99 -16.44 25.78
C VAL A 733 -28.98 -16.35 26.94
N LEU A 734 -28.56 -15.81 28.08
CA LEU A 734 -29.44 -15.60 29.22
C LEU A 734 -30.49 -14.52 28.90
N ALA A 735 -31.74 -14.71 29.34
CA ALA A 735 -32.81 -13.74 29.14
C ALA A 735 -32.47 -12.37 29.76
N GLU A 736 -31.82 -12.39 30.93
CA GLU A 736 -31.28 -11.21 31.61
C GLU A 736 -30.23 -10.46 30.79
N ASP A 737 -29.36 -11.17 30.08
CA ASP A 737 -28.30 -10.55 29.27
C ASP A 737 -28.84 -9.93 28.00
N LYS A 738 -29.81 -10.60 27.36
CA LYS A 738 -30.53 -10.00 26.23
C LYS A 738 -31.19 -8.70 26.70
N PHE A 739 -31.95 -8.75 27.78
CA PHE A 739 -32.68 -7.59 28.29
C PHE A 739 -31.73 -6.45 28.69
N GLY A 740 -30.68 -6.74 29.46
CA GLY A 740 -29.72 -5.73 29.89
C GLY A 740 -28.96 -5.08 28.73
N ASN A 741 -28.55 -5.87 27.74
CA ASN A 741 -27.88 -5.35 26.54
C ASN A 741 -28.82 -4.50 25.69
N ASP A 742 -30.08 -4.93 25.47
CA ASP A 742 -31.08 -4.14 24.75
C ASP A 742 -31.33 -2.78 25.44
N GLN A 743 -31.32 -2.74 26.77
CA GLN A 743 -31.50 -1.51 27.53
C GLN A 743 -30.28 -0.59 27.48
N ALA A 744 -29.07 -1.16 27.50
CA ALA A 744 -27.83 -0.40 27.33
C ALA A 744 -27.73 0.21 25.92
N ASP A 745 -28.11 -0.53 24.88
CA ASP A 745 -28.22 -0.05 23.48
C ASP A 745 -29.23 1.11 23.39
N ALA A 746 -30.42 0.95 23.96
CA ALA A 746 -31.43 2.01 23.97
C ALA A 746 -30.93 3.31 24.63
N LEU A 747 -30.19 3.21 25.74
CA LEU A 747 -29.56 4.35 26.40
C LEU A 747 -28.42 4.96 25.56
N ALA A 748 -27.62 4.14 24.88
CA ALA A 748 -26.56 4.61 24.00
C ALA A 748 -27.12 5.35 22.77
N VAL A 749 -28.21 4.83 22.18
CA VAL A 749 -28.93 5.46 21.06
C VAL A 749 -29.57 6.78 21.51
N ALA A 750 -30.18 6.82 22.70
CA ALA A 750 -30.70 8.04 23.28
C ALA A 750 -29.58 9.07 23.51
N GLY A 751 -28.44 8.66 24.07
CA GLY A 751 -27.24 9.49 24.23
C GLY A 751 -26.72 10.05 22.91
N ALA A 752 -26.74 9.25 21.83
CA ALA A 752 -26.32 9.69 20.50
C ALA A 752 -27.29 10.72 19.89
N ALA A 753 -28.57 10.68 20.29
CA ALA A 753 -29.60 11.61 19.85
C ALA A 753 -29.57 12.96 20.59
N ILE A 754 -28.87 13.06 21.73
CA ILE A 754 -28.71 14.31 22.50
C ILE A 754 -27.81 15.31 21.77
N HIS A 755 -26.91 14.84 20.87
CA HIS A 755 -26.08 15.74 20.09
C HIS A 755 -26.95 16.78 19.37
N PRO A 756 -26.61 18.08 19.45
CA PRO A 756 -27.40 19.13 18.81
C PRO A 756 -27.57 18.78 17.34
N VAL A 757 -28.82 18.63 16.94
CA VAL A 757 -29.17 18.24 15.57
C VAL A 757 -28.99 19.47 14.69
N ASP A 758 -27.80 19.60 14.11
CA ASP A 758 -27.60 20.53 13.00
C ASP A 758 -28.26 19.93 11.74
N ASN A 759 -29.60 19.98 11.71
CA ASN A 759 -30.43 19.54 10.59
C ASN A 759 -29.99 20.24 9.29
N ALA A 760 -29.54 21.50 9.39
CA ALA A 760 -29.03 22.24 8.25
C ALA A 760 -27.73 21.62 7.71
N ALA A 761 -26.75 21.31 8.56
CA ALA A 761 -25.51 20.64 8.12
C ALA A 761 -25.77 19.23 7.57
N ARG A 762 -26.71 18.49 8.16
CA ARG A 762 -27.10 17.16 7.68
C ARG A 762 -27.77 17.23 6.30
N SER A 763 -28.75 18.10 6.12
CA SER A 763 -29.41 18.32 4.84
C SER A 763 -28.44 18.84 3.78
N ASN A 764 -27.53 19.74 4.15
CA ASN A 764 -26.48 20.23 3.25
C ASN A 764 -25.53 19.11 2.80
N ALA A 765 -25.09 18.22 3.71
CA ALA A 765 -24.23 17.10 3.34
C ALA A 765 -24.91 16.09 2.38
N VAL A 766 -26.19 15.78 2.60
CA VAL A 766 -26.96 14.90 1.69
C VAL A 766 -27.11 15.55 0.32
N ARG A 767 -27.47 16.84 0.28
CA ARG A 767 -27.55 17.62 -0.97
C ARG A 767 -26.24 17.60 -1.74
N ARG A 768 -25.12 17.91 -1.06
CA ARG A 768 -23.76 17.85 -1.62
C ARG A 768 -23.45 16.49 -2.23
N MET A 769 -23.85 15.39 -1.57
CA MET A 769 -23.63 14.04 -2.07
C MET A 769 -24.50 13.68 -3.29
N LEU A 770 -25.77 14.09 -3.31
CA LEU A 770 -26.67 13.84 -4.43
C LEU A 770 -26.21 14.61 -5.68
N VAL A 771 -25.92 15.91 -5.51
CA VAL A 771 -25.40 16.77 -6.58
C VAL A 771 -24.11 16.20 -7.14
N ILE A 772 -23.11 15.90 -6.30
CA ILE A 772 -21.81 15.43 -6.80
C ILE A 772 -21.92 14.09 -7.52
N ARG A 773 -22.74 13.16 -7.04
CA ARG A 773 -22.92 11.83 -7.67
C ARG A 773 -23.67 11.93 -8.99
N SER A 774 -24.76 12.69 -9.02
CA SER A 774 -25.54 12.90 -10.25
C SER A 774 -24.70 13.61 -11.31
N THR A 775 -24.02 14.70 -10.94
CA THR A 775 -23.09 15.41 -11.84
C THR A 775 -22.00 14.50 -12.39
N GLN A 776 -21.29 13.76 -11.52
CA GLN A 776 -20.21 12.87 -11.97
C GLN A 776 -20.73 11.73 -12.85
N ARG A 777 -21.92 11.17 -12.57
CA ARG A 777 -22.53 10.11 -13.37
C ARG A 777 -22.90 10.61 -14.77
N MET A 778 -23.57 11.77 -14.84
CA MET A 778 -23.89 12.45 -16.09
C MET A 778 -22.64 12.69 -16.94
N MET A 779 -21.57 13.23 -16.34
CA MET A 779 -20.31 13.48 -17.06
C MET A 779 -19.67 12.19 -17.59
N ILE A 780 -19.74 11.07 -16.86
CA ILE A 780 -19.26 9.76 -17.34
C ILE A 780 -20.06 9.33 -18.56
N GLU A 781 -21.39 9.34 -18.47
CA GLU A 781 -22.29 8.91 -19.55
C GLU A 781 -22.10 9.74 -20.82
N ILE A 782 -21.97 11.06 -20.70
CA ILE A 782 -21.66 11.94 -21.84
C ILE A 782 -20.32 11.57 -22.48
N VAL A 783 -19.25 11.34 -21.69
CA VAL A 783 -17.93 10.97 -22.24
C VAL A 783 -17.96 9.63 -22.97
N LEU A 784 -18.67 8.65 -22.42
CA LEU A 784 -18.80 7.32 -23.01
C LEU A 784 -19.58 7.36 -24.32
N GLU A 785 -20.73 8.04 -24.32
CA GLU A 785 -21.56 8.21 -25.52
C GLU A 785 -20.80 8.98 -26.61
N ARG A 786 -20.09 10.05 -26.23
CA ARG A 786 -19.23 10.81 -27.14
C ARG A 786 -18.15 9.94 -27.80
N ALA A 787 -17.52 9.05 -27.03
CA ALA A 787 -16.53 8.10 -27.57
C ALA A 787 -17.17 7.08 -28.52
N SER A 788 -18.38 6.61 -28.21
CA SER A 788 -19.15 5.68 -29.05
C SER A 788 -19.52 6.30 -30.40
N ARG A 789 -20.07 7.53 -30.41
CA ARG A 789 -20.41 8.27 -31.63
C ARG A 789 -19.18 8.60 -32.47
N ALA A 790 -18.07 8.96 -31.85
CA ALA A 790 -16.82 9.20 -32.55
C ALA A 790 -16.26 7.94 -33.23
N LYS A 791 -16.41 6.77 -32.60
CA LYS A 791 -16.02 5.48 -33.20
C LYS A 791 -16.89 5.16 -34.41
N SER A 792 -18.20 5.31 -34.28
CA SER A 792 -19.17 5.03 -35.35
C SER A 792 -18.93 5.91 -36.58
N ARG A 793 -18.67 7.21 -36.38
CA ARG A 793 -18.33 8.12 -37.50
C ARG A 793 -17.04 7.76 -38.23
N ARG A 794 -16.01 7.31 -37.50
CA ARG A 794 -14.75 6.86 -38.12
C ARG A 794 -14.90 5.56 -38.90
N GLN A 795 -15.80 4.68 -38.44
CA GLN A 795 -16.13 3.47 -39.17
C GLN A 795 -16.85 3.83 -40.47
N GLN A 796 -17.89 4.66 -40.40
CA GLN A 796 -18.60 5.15 -41.58
C GLN A 796 -17.64 5.81 -42.59
N GLN A 797 -16.77 6.72 -42.14
CA GLN A 797 -15.79 7.35 -43.02
C GLN A 797 -14.78 6.37 -43.64
N ALA A 798 -14.44 5.28 -42.95
CA ALA A 798 -13.56 4.26 -43.49
C ALA A 798 -14.28 3.35 -44.49
N ASP A 799 -15.57 3.10 -44.26
CA ASP A 799 -16.43 2.33 -45.16
C ASP A 799 -16.73 3.15 -46.43
N ASP A 800 -17.10 4.43 -46.29
CA ASP A 800 -17.31 5.36 -47.43
C ASP A 800 -16.03 5.53 -48.28
N GLN A 801 -14.84 5.59 -47.64
CA GLN A 801 -13.55 5.65 -48.36
C GLN A 801 -13.16 4.33 -49.02
N ALA A 802 -13.64 3.19 -48.51
CA ALA A 802 -13.42 1.89 -49.13
C ALA A 802 -14.34 1.72 -50.35
N GLU A 803 -15.60 2.15 -50.25
CA GLU A 803 -16.54 2.18 -51.38
C GLU A 803 -16.05 3.13 -52.49
N GLU A 804 -15.60 4.35 -52.17
CA GLU A 804 -15.03 5.28 -53.17
C GLU A 804 -13.75 4.76 -53.83
N ALA A 805 -12.98 3.90 -53.15
CA ALA A 805 -11.77 3.28 -53.70
C ALA A 805 -12.09 2.07 -54.59
N GLU A 806 -13.12 1.29 -54.25
CA GLU A 806 -13.62 0.20 -55.09
C GLU A 806 -14.31 0.73 -56.36
N ASP A 807 -15.06 1.83 -56.28
CA ASP A 807 -15.70 2.47 -57.45
C ASP A 807 -14.69 3.13 -58.42
N GLN A 808 -13.48 3.47 -57.95
CA GLN A 808 -12.41 4.04 -58.79
C GLN A 808 -11.52 2.97 -59.47
N ASP A 809 -11.47 1.75 -58.93
CA ASP A 809 -10.71 0.63 -59.52
C ASP A 809 -11.48 -0.09 -60.66
N ASP A 810 -12.78 0.20 -60.84
CA ASP A 810 -13.63 -0.38 -61.90
C ASP A 810 -13.59 0.41 -63.25
N GLU A 811 -12.94 1.58 -63.34
CA GLU A 811 -12.85 2.37 -64.58
C GLU A 811 -11.50 2.33 -65.33
N GLU A 812 -10.42 1.75 -64.78
CA GLU A 812 -9.15 1.56 -65.53
C GLU A 812 -8.62 0.13 -65.47
N GLY A 813 -8.91 -0.63 -66.53
CA GLY A 813 -8.42 -1.99 -66.72
C GLY A 813 -6.90 -2.11 -66.76
N ALA A 814 -6.38 -3.02 -65.93
CA ALA A 814 -5.15 -3.81 -66.06
C ALA A 814 -3.81 -3.08 -66.33
N VAL A 815 -2.87 -3.22 -65.39
CA VAL A 815 -1.50 -3.78 -65.60
C VAL A 815 -0.68 -3.72 -64.31
N GLN A 816 -0.07 -4.85 -63.96
CA GLN A 816 0.94 -5.05 -62.90
C GLN A 816 1.98 -3.93 -62.82
N ARG A 817 2.21 -3.36 -61.62
CA ARG A 817 3.55 -3.05 -61.05
C ARG A 817 3.51 -3.01 -59.52
N GLN A 818 4.10 -4.00 -58.85
CA GLN A 818 4.58 -3.84 -57.48
C GLN A 818 5.92 -3.07 -57.52
N PRO A 819 6.09 -1.94 -56.82
CA PRO A 819 7.41 -1.43 -56.50
C PRO A 819 7.88 -2.00 -55.15
N GLN A 820 9.03 -2.67 -55.19
CA GLN A 820 9.91 -2.85 -54.04
C GLN A 820 10.25 -1.47 -53.44
N LEU A 821 10.02 -1.29 -52.14
CA LEU A 821 10.65 -0.24 -51.35
C LEU A 821 11.26 -0.84 -50.09
N SER A 822 12.54 -0.53 -49.95
CA SER A 822 13.55 -0.97 -49.01
C SER A 822 13.35 -0.50 -47.56
N ASP A 823 14.00 -1.22 -46.65
CA ASP A 823 14.23 -0.95 -45.23
C ASP A 823 14.20 0.51 -44.78
N GLY A 824 13.40 0.78 -43.74
CA GLY A 824 13.38 2.05 -43.00
C GLY A 824 12.16 2.15 -42.07
N GLN A 825 12.28 1.62 -40.85
CA GLN A 825 11.25 1.63 -39.79
C GLN A 825 10.59 3.02 -39.52
N PRO A 826 9.34 3.05 -39.00
CA PRO A 826 9.15 3.03 -37.55
C PRO A 826 7.99 2.14 -37.04
N LEU A 827 8.33 1.31 -36.05
CA LEU A 827 7.53 0.97 -34.87
C LEU A 827 6.12 1.57 -34.80
N GLY A 828 5.09 0.75 -35.00
CA GLY A 828 3.71 1.13 -34.71
C GLY A 828 2.71 0.03 -35.03
N ARG A 829 1.90 -0.34 -34.03
CA ARG A 829 0.75 -1.25 -34.06
C ARG A 829 1.06 -2.74 -34.23
N ALA A 830 1.26 -3.39 -33.08
CA ALA A 830 0.61 -4.67 -32.85
C ALA A 830 -0.48 -4.45 -31.78
N SER A 831 -1.73 -4.52 -32.23
CA SER A 831 -2.87 -4.80 -31.38
C SER A 831 -2.68 -6.20 -30.82
N PHE A 832 -2.46 -6.33 -29.52
CA PHE A 832 -2.69 -7.57 -28.80
C PHE A 832 -3.44 -7.22 -27.52
N GLY A 833 -4.72 -7.64 -27.45
CA GLY A 833 -5.48 -7.75 -26.21
C GLY A 833 -4.76 -8.72 -25.26
N ALA A 834 -4.68 -8.38 -23.97
CA ALA A 834 -5.51 -8.96 -22.91
C ALA A 834 -5.04 -10.38 -22.53
N ASP A 835 -4.76 -10.67 -21.26
CA ASP A 835 -5.85 -10.83 -20.30
C ASP A 835 -5.63 -10.25 -18.92
N ARG A 836 -6.00 -8.98 -18.73
CA ARG A 836 -6.16 -8.26 -17.44
C ARG A 836 -6.71 -9.16 -16.35
N GLU A 837 -6.46 -8.94 -15.07
CA GLU A 837 -7.67 -8.80 -14.25
C GLU A 837 -8.09 -7.33 -14.26
N ASP A 838 -8.82 -7.00 -15.32
CA ASP A 838 -9.89 -6.01 -15.37
C ASP A 838 -11.19 -6.80 -15.60
N ASP A 839 -12.35 -6.17 -15.56
CA ASP A 839 -13.68 -6.83 -15.66
C ASP A 839 -13.94 -7.65 -16.95
N ARG A 840 -12.95 -7.87 -17.84
CA ARG A 840 -13.12 -8.64 -19.08
C ARG A 840 -12.20 -9.84 -19.24
N PHE A 841 -11.18 -9.97 -18.40
CA PHE A 841 -10.13 -10.96 -18.62
C PHE A 841 -9.57 -11.47 -17.27
N VAL A 842 -8.74 -12.52 -17.26
CA VAL A 842 -7.99 -13.00 -16.07
C VAL A 842 -6.49 -13.21 -16.36
N TYR A 843 -5.58 -12.52 -15.64
CA TYR A 843 -4.11 -12.71 -15.78
C TYR A 843 -3.64 -13.77 -14.77
N ILE A 844 -3.17 -14.93 -15.25
CA ILE A 844 -2.47 -15.92 -14.42
C ILE A 844 -0.96 -15.81 -14.68
N LEU A 845 -0.19 -15.42 -13.65
CA LEU A 845 1.27 -15.29 -13.73
C LEU A 845 1.96 -16.55 -13.21
N MET A 846 2.76 -17.20 -14.06
CA MET A 846 3.46 -18.45 -13.75
C MET A 846 4.97 -18.32 -14.02
N GLU A 847 5.76 -19.22 -13.45
CA GLU A 847 7.19 -19.35 -13.78
C GLU A 847 7.34 -19.70 -15.27
N PRO A 848 8.25 -19.03 -16.02
CA PRO A 848 8.42 -19.33 -17.44
C PRO A 848 9.02 -20.73 -17.63
N ALA A 849 8.31 -21.59 -18.34
CA ALA A 849 8.79 -22.93 -18.69
C ALA A 849 9.65 -22.87 -19.97
N GLU A 850 10.94 -22.57 -19.81
CA GLU A 850 11.86 -22.35 -20.93
C GLU A 850 12.14 -23.60 -21.78
N GLY A 851 11.83 -24.79 -21.25
CA GLY A 851 11.93 -26.06 -21.96
C GLY A 851 10.82 -26.26 -22.99
N GLY A 852 9.72 -25.50 -22.93
CA GLY A 852 8.60 -25.58 -23.85
C GLY A 852 7.62 -26.73 -23.55
N GLU A 853 6.65 -26.91 -24.45
CA GLU A 853 5.61 -27.94 -24.37
C GLU A 853 6.17 -29.34 -24.63
N LEU A 854 5.68 -30.31 -23.87
CA LEU A 854 6.12 -31.69 -23.98
C LEU A 854 5.70 -32.32 -25.32
N LEU A 855 4.55 -31.94 -25.89
CA LEU A 855 4.14 -32.38 -27.24
C LEU A 855 5.19 -32.03 -28.31
N THR A 856 5.73 -30.80 -28.25
CA THR A 856 6.76 -30.35 -29.20
C THR A 856 8.02 -31.20 -29.07
N VAL A 857 8.41 -31.54 -27.85
CA VAL A 857 9.56 -32.42 -27.59
C VAL A 857 9.32 -33.84 -28.13
N ILE A 858 8.12 -34.40 -27.96
CA ILE A 858 7.76 -35.71 -28.53
C ILE A 858 7.87 -35.66 -30.06
N LYS A 859 7.26 -34.65 -30.70
CA LYS A 859 7.29 -34.49 -32.17
C LYS A 859 8.71 -34.35 -32.70
N GLU A 860 9.52 -33.44 -32.14
CA GLU A 860 10.90 -33.22 -32.55
C GLU A 860 11.71 -34.53 -32.56
N ILE A 861 11.54 -35.37 -31.54
CA ILE A 861 12.29 -36.61 -31.38
C ILE A 861 11.83 -37.68 -32.38
N TYR A 862 10.53 -37.86 -32.55
CA TYR A 862 9.98 -38.86 -33.48
C TYR A 862 10.12 -38.43 -34.96
N GLU A 863 10.08 -37.13 -35.26
CA GLU A 863 10.25 -36.59 -36.62
C GLU A 863 11.71 -36.57 -37.07
N GLN A 864 12.66 -36.26 -36.17
CA GLN A 864 14.09 -36.25 -36.50
C GLN A 864 14.70 -37.66 -36.61
N ARG A 865 13.95 -38.72 -36.27
CA ARG A 865 14.39 -40.14 -36.25
C ARG A 865 15.62 -40.41 -35.36
N VAL A 866 15.97 -39.47 -34.48
CA VAL A 866 17.13 -39.57 -33.57
C VAL A 866 16.68 -40.28 -32.29
N HIS A 867 16.51 -41.59 -32.37
CA HIS A 867 16.14 -42.51 -31.29
C HIS A 867 14.77 -42.23 -30.62
N ALA A 868 13.97 -43.29 -30.42
CA ALA A 868 12.81 -43.20 -29.53
C ALA A 868 13.27 -42.73 -28.13
N LEU A 869 12.45 -41.92 -27.46
CA LEU A 869 12.69 -41.56 -26.06
C LEU A 869 12.97 -42.83 -25.25
N SER A 870 14.11 -42.88 -24.55
CA SER A 870 14.40 -44.05 -23.72
C SER A 870 13.28 -44.25 -22.70
N GLU A 871 12.90 -45.51 -22.45
CA GLU A 871 11.88 -45.83 -21.45
C GLU A 871 12.22 -45.25 -20.08
N THR A 872 13.51 -45.19 -19.74
CA THR A 872 14.02 -44.54 -18.52
C THR A 872 13.68 -43.06 -18.45
N TRP A 873 13.77 -42.33 -19.57
CA TRP A 873 13.40 -40.92 -19.63
C TRP A 873 11.87 -40.77 -19.52
N ALA A 874 11.12 -41.57 -20.27
CA ALA A 874 9.66 -41.55 -20.23
C ALA A 874 9.14 -41.84 -18.81
N ALA A 875 9.73 -42.82 -18.13
CA ALA A 875 9.41 -43.16 -16.74
C ALA A 875 9.69 -42.00 -15.76
N ARG A 876 10.80 -41.27 -15.91
CA ARG A 876 11.12 -40.10 -15.04
C ARG A 876 10.15 -38.94 -15.21
N VAL A 877 9.73 -38.67 -16.45
CA VAL A 877 8.74 -37.63 -16.75
C VAL A 877 7.37 -38.07 -16.24
N PHE A 878 6.97 -39.30 -16.53
CA PHE A 878 5.68 -39.85 -16.10
C PHE A 878 5.55 -39.92 -14.57
N GLN A 879 6.63 -40.27 -13.86
CA GLN A 879 6.67 -40.26 -12.40
C GLN A 879 6.41 -38.85 -11.83
N GLN A 880 6.97 -37.80 -12.45
CA GLN A 880 6.71 -36.42 -12.03
C GLN A 880 5.26 -36.02 -12.28
N CYS A 881 4.69 -36.39 -13.43
CA CYS A 881 3.26 -36.17 -13.72
C CYS A 881 2.36 -36.85 -12.68
N LEU A 882 2.62 -38.13 -12.38
CA LEU A 882 1.87 -38.87 -11.36
C LEU A 882 2.01 -38.22 -9.97
N SER A 883 3.21 -37.76 -9.60
CA SER A 883 3.42 -37.07 -8.33
C SER A 883 2.65 -35.75 -8.24
N ALA A 884 2.62 -34.98 -9.33
CA ALA A 884 1.87 -33.72 -9.41
C ALA A 884 0.36 -33.95 -9.32
N ILE A 885 -0.16 -34.96 -10.02
CA ILE A 885 -1.58 -35.31 -10.00
C ILE A 885 -2.01 -35.93 -8.66
N ALA A 886 -1.17 -36.75 -8.04
CA ALA A 886 -1.42 -37.23 -6.68
C ALA A 886 -1.55 -36.06 -5.70
N TYR A 887 -0.68 -35.06 -5.81
CA TYR A 887 -0.75 -33.84 -5.00
C TYR A 887 -2.06 -33.06 -5.20
N CYS A 888 -2.56 -32.97 -6.45
CA CYS A 888 -3.85 -32.36 -6.77
C CYS A 888 -5.03 -33.18 -6.20
N HIS A 889 -5.02 -34.50 -6.39
CA HIS A 889 -6.07 -35.41 -5.93
C HIS A 889 -6.20 -35.44 -4.41
N GLU A 890 -5.08 -35.38 -3.66
CA GLU A 890 -5.08 -35.24 -2.20
C GLU A 890 -5.82 -33.99 -1.70
N ARG A 891 -5.90 -32.96 -2.55
CA ARG A 891 -6.57 -31.69 -2.27
C ARG A 891 -7.96 -31.60 -2.89
N GLY A 892 -8.46 -32.72 -3.44
CA GLY A 892 -9.76 -32.80 -4.09
C GLY A 892 -9.83 -32.07 -5.42
N ILE A 893 -8.72 -31.80 -6.09
CA ILE A 893 -8.69 -31.12 -7.40
C ILE A 893 -8.57 -32.18 -8.50
N LEU A 894 -9.53 -32.21 -9.43
CA LEU A 894 -9.44 -32.95 -10.70
C LEU A 894 -8.97 -32.03 -11.81
N HIS A 895 -8.00 -32.44 -12.63
CA HIS A 895 -7.49 -31.59 -13.70
C HIS A 895 -8.38 -31.61 -14.95
N LYS A 896 -8.86 -32.79 -15.38
CA LYS A 896 -9.80 -33.04 -16.49
C LYS A 896 -9.31 -32.73 -17.92
N ASP A 897 -8.14 -32.13 -18.08
CA ASP A 897 -7.55 -31.82 -19.40
C ASP A 897 -6.05 -32.11 -19.45
N LEU A 898 -5.67 -33.28 -18.96
CA LEU A 898 -4.28 -33.73 -19.07
C LEU A 898 -4.00 -34.23 -20.47
N LYS A 899 -3.01 -33.59 -21.09
CA LYS A 899 -2.50 -33.86 -22.43
C LYS A 899 -1.06 -33.35 -22.53
N SER A 900 -0.32 -33.79 -23.53
CA SER A 900 1.09 -33.46 -23.70
C SER A 900 1.34 -31.95 -23.95
N GLU A 901 0.34 -31.19 -24.38
CA GLU A 901 0.39 -29.71 -24.49
C GLU A 901 0.38 -29.02 -23.11
N ASN A 902 -0.40 -29.57 -22.17
CA ASN A 902 -0.58 -29.01 -20.83
C ASN A 902 0.50 -29.48 -19.82
N ILE A 903 1.55 -30.11 -20.35
CA ILE A 903 2.71 -30.55 -19.59
C ILE A 903 3.93 -29.85 -20.17
N MET A 904 4.59 -29.00 -19.37
CA MET A 904 5.73 -28.20 -19.80
C MET A 904 7.02 -28.61 -19.10
N LEU A 905 8.16 -28.30 -19.73
CA LEU A 905 9.48 -28.47 -19.13
C LEU A 905 10.03 -27.11 -18.67
N LEU A 906 10.45 -26.99 -17.40
CA LEU A 906 10.98 -25.72 -16.89
C LEU A 906 12.34 -25.36 -17.50
N SER A 907 13.19 -26.34 -17.75
CA SER A 907 14.57 -26.15 -18.20
C SER A 907 14.73 -26.43 -19.69
N ARG A 908 15.62 -25.68 -20.35
CA ARG A 908 16.09 -25.96 -21.72
C ARG A 908 16.86 -27.28 -21.82
N ASP A 909 17.40 -27.80 -20.71
CA ASP A 909 17.97 -29.14 -20.65
C ASP A 909 16.86 -30.20 -20.58
N ARG A 910 16.28 -30.49 -21.75
CA ARG A 910 15.14 -31.39 -21.94
C ARG A 910 15.49 -32.87 -21.72
N VAL A 911 16.78 -33.23 -21.83
CA VAL A 911 17.21 -34.63 -21.98
C VAL A 911 17.87 -35.16 -20.71
N ALA A 912 18.84 -34.44 -20.12
CA ALA A 912 19.62 -34.98 -19.02
C ALA A 912 18.86 -34.92 -17.68
N SER A 913 18.03 -33.89 -17.48
CA SER A 913 17.29 -33.66 -16.24
C SER A 913 15.93 -32.97 -16.48
N PRO A 914 14.94 -33.68 -17.07
CA PRO A 914 13.63 -33.09 -17.32
C PRO A 914 12.92 -32.73 -16.01
N HIS A 915 12.48 -31.47 -15.88
CA HIS A 915 11.65 -31.01 -14.76
C HIS A 915 10.29 -30.57 -15.27
N VAL A 916 9.26 -31.32 -14.89
CA VAL A 916 7.91 -31.22 -15.43
C VAL A 916 7.04 -30.32 -14.59
N VAL A 917 6.25 -29.47 -15.24
CA VAL A 917 5.19 -28.68 -14.63
C VAL A 917 3.89 -28.89 -15.40
N ILE A 918 2.82 -29.24 -14.69
CA ILE A 918 1.48 -29.34 -15.24
C ILE A 918 0.84 -27.95 -15.19
N ILE A 919 0.26 -27.54 -16.31
CA ILE A 919 -0.34 -26.22 -16.52
C ILE A 919 -1.80 -26.34 -16.98
N ASP A 920 -2.49 -25.20 -17.07
CA ASP A 920 -3.85 -25.08 -17.60
C ASP A 920 -4.95 -25.82 -16.80
N PHE A 921 -5.30 -25.25 -15.66
CA PHE A 921 -6.40 -25.70 -14.80
C PHE A 921 -7.77 -25.13 -15.25
N GLY A 922 -7.90 -24.63 -16.49
CA GLY A 922 -9.09 -23.91 -16.97
C GLY A 922 -10.39 -24.70 -16.93
N VAL A 923 -10.33 -26.05 -16.98
CA VAL A 923 -11.49 -26.95 -16.87
C VAL A 923 -11.43 -27.86 -15.63
N SER A 924 -10.53 -27.56 -14.70
CA SER A 924 -10.35 -28.31 -13.45
C SER A 924 -11.59 -28.21 -12.55
N GLU A 925 -11.83 -29.26 -11.76
CA GLU A 925 -13.02 -29.36 -10.90
C GLU A 925 -12.61 -29.66 -9.46
N LEU A 926 -13.11 -28.85 -8.52
CA LEU A 926 -12.88 -29.05 -7.10
C LEU A 926 -14.00 -29.93 -6.51
N LEU A 927 -13.64 -31.15 -6.09
CA LEU A 927 -14.54 -32.06 -5.40
C LEU A 927 -14.85 -31.52 -4.01
N SER A 928 -16.05 -30.97 -3.83
CA SER A 928 -16.49 -30.51 -2.51
C SER A 928 -16.85 -31.69 -1.59
N THR A 929 -16.53 -31.58 -0.30
CA THR A 929 -17.05 -32.48 0.73
C THR A 929 -18.19 -31.79 1.46
N THR A 930 -19.43 -32.17 1.14
CA THR A 930 -20.61 -31.70 1.88
C THR A 930 -20.83 -32.61 3.08
N ARG A 931 -20.86 -32.03 4.29
CA ARG A 931 -21.37 -32.74 5.48
C ARG A 931 -22.89 -32.74 5.40
N GLY A 932 -23.48 -33.92 5.30
CA GLY A 932 -24.93 -34.07 5.36
C GLY A 932 -25.48 -33.68 6.74
N PRO A 933 -26.80 -33.48 6.87
CA PRO A 933 -27.46 -33.09 8.12
C PRO A 933 -27.22 -34.04 9.31
N GLN A 934 -26.67 -35.23 9.05
CA GLN A 934 -26.42 -36.29 10.04
C GLN A 934 -24.91 -36.61 10.21
N GLY A 935 -24.01 -35.76 9.74
CA GLY A 935 -22.57 -35.97 9.90
C GLY A 935 -21.94 -37.02 8.99
N GLN A 936 -22.69 -37.59 8.03
CA GLN A 936 -22.13 -38.44 6.98
C GLN A 936 -21.42 -37.59 5.92
N THR A 937 -20.19 -37.99 5.58
CA THR A 937 -19.39 -37.38 4.52
C THR A 937 -19.72 -38.03 3.18
N HIS A 938 -20.40 -37.32 2.29
CA HIS A 938 -20.49 -37.72 0.89
C HIS A 938 -19.26 -37.18 0.14
N ARG A 939 -18.49 -38.06 -0.52
CA ARG A 939 -17.47 -37.66 -1.50
C ARG A 939 -18.21 -37.31 -2.79
N ASN A 940 -18.25 -36.04 -3.15
CA ASN A 940 -18.88 -35.61 -4.40
C ASN A 940 -18.07 -36.15 -5.60
N ARG A 941 -18.79 -36.57 -6.65
CA ARG A 941 -18.24 -36.99 -7.95
C ARG A 941 -18.41 -35.84 -8.95
N GLY A 942 -17.54 -35.79 -9.96
CA GLY A 942 -17.59 -34.73 -10.99
C GLY A 942 -18.74 -34.95 -11.96
N SER A 943 -19.38 -33.87 -12.43
CA SER A 943 -20.59 -33.96 -13.27
C SER A 943 -20.56 -33.11 -14.55
N ALA A 944 -19.50 -32.32 -14.78
CA ALA A 944 -19.40 -31.45 -15.96
C ALA A 944 -18.56 -32.12 -17.06
N LEU A 945 -19.18 -32.42 -18.21
CA LEU A 945 -18.51 -32.90 -19.42
C LEU A 945 -17.61 -31.79 -20.00
N ALA A 946 -16.30 -31.87 -19.74
CA ALA A 946 -15.29 -30.94 -20.24
C ALA A 946 -13.91 -31.61 -20.28
N GLY A 947 -13.09 -31.25 -21.27
CA GLY A 947 -11.74 -31.79 -21.50
C GLY A 947 -11.48 -32.15 -22.96
N THR A 948 -10.23 -32.45 -23.31
CA THR A 948 -9.83 -32.85 -24.67
C THR A 948 -10.24 -34.29 -24.97
N CYS A 949 -11.04 -34.49 -26.04
CA CYS A 949 -11.64 -35.80 -26.36
C CYS A 949 -10.62 -36.95 -26.55
N THR A 950 -9.42 -36.66 -27.04
CA THR A 950 -8.37 -37.66 -27.30
C THR A 950 -7.76 -38.27 -26.03
N THR A 951 -7.86 -37.58 -24.88
CA THR A 951 -7.38 -38.05 -23.57
C THR A 951 -8.49 -38.19 -22.54
N MET A 952 -9.74 -37.93 -22.92
CA MET A 952 -10.90 -37.98 -22.04
C MET A 952 -11.27 -39.41 -21.66
N ALA A 953 -11.51 -39.65 -20.37
CA ALA A 953 -11.87 -40.97 -19.88
C ALA A 953 -13.32 -41.36 -20.26
N PRO A 954 -13.61 -42.66 -20.51
CA PRO A 954 -14.95 -43.13 -20.91
C PRO A 954 -16.06 -42.71 -19.95
N GLU A 955 -15.79 -42.73 -18.64
CA GLU A 955 -16.75 -42.37 -17.59
C GLU A 955 -17.12 -40.88 -17.59
N VAL A 956 -16.24 -40.02 -18.12
CA VAL A 956 -16.50 -38.57 -18.22
C VAL A 956 -17.66 -38.30 -19.19
N TRP A 957 -17.76 -39.08 -20.27
CA TRP A 957 -18.89 -39.04 -21.21
C TRP A 957 -20.23 -39.40 -20.56
N THR A 958 -20.20 -40.12 -19.44
CA THR A 958 -21.41 -40.53 -18.70
C THR A 958 -21.75 -39.61 -17.52
N GLY A 959 -20.91 -38.61 -17.22
CA GLY A 959 -21.17 -37.59 -16.20
C GLY A 959 -21.01 -38.06 -14.75
N ASP A 960 -20.40 -39.23 -14.52
CA ASP A 960 -20.18 -39.81 -13.19
C ASP A 960 -18.74 -40.31 -13.04
N PHE A 961 -17.84 -39.43 -12.60
CA PHE A 961 -16.40 -39.71 -12.59
C PHE A 961 -15.67 -39.10 -11.38
N GLY A 962 -14.45 -39.56 -11.14
CA GLY A 962 -13.61 -39.12 -10.03
C GLY A 962 -12.13 -39.10 -10.40
N PRO A 963 -11.20 -39.07 -9.43
CA PRO A 963 -9.76 -38.92 -9.66
C PRO A 963 -9.13 -39.86 -10.71
N LYS A 964 -9.76 -41.01 -10.95
CA LYS A 964 -9.29 -41.98 -11.95
C LYS A 964 -9.37 -41.47 -13.40
N CYS A 965 -10.19 -40.45 -13.69
CA CYS A 965 -10.24 -39.86 -15.03
C CYS A 965 -8.89 -39.22 -15.43
N ASP A 966 -8.21 -38.54 -14.50
CA ASP A 966 -6.89 -37.94 -14.76
C ASP A 966 -5.80 -39.01 -14.93
N VAL A 967 -5.97 -40.16 -14.28
CA VAL A 967 -5.06 -41.32 -14.43
C VAL A 967 -5.20 -41.91 -15.83
N TRP A 968 -6.43 -42.02 -16.35
CA TRP A 968 -6.68 -42.42 -17.73
C TRP A 968 -6.01 -41.46 -18.72
N SER A 969 -6.21 -40.15 -18.54
CA SER A 969 -5.61 -39.13 -19.40
C SER A 969 -4.07 -39.19 -19.41
N LEU A 970 -3.44 -39.40 -18.25
CA LEU A 970 -2.01 -39.65 -18.17
C LEU A 970 -1.59 -40.95 -18.89
N GLY A 971 -2.39 -42.02 -18.82
CA GLY A 971 -2.19 -43.24 -19.60
C GLY A 971 -2.16 -42.98 -21.11
N CYS A 972 -3.08 -42.13 -21.60
CA CYS A 972 -3.06 -41.70 -23.00
C CYS A 972 -1.79 -40.92 -23.37
N VAL A 973 -1.32 -40.04 -22.49
CA VAL A 973 -0.05 -39.30 -22.66
C VAL A 973 1.15 -40.26 -22.64
N LEU A 974 1.15 -41.29 -21.81
CA LEU A 974 2.20 -42.31 -21.79
C LEU A 974 2.22 -43.11 -23.10
N PHE A 975 1.06 -43.49 -23.64
CA PHE A 975 0.97 -44.13 -24.95
C PHE A 975 1.55 -43.23 -26.05
N GLU A 976 1.30 -41.92 -25.98
CA GLU A 976 1.85 -40.93 -26.90
C GLU A 976 3.37 -40.80 -26.77
N PHE A 977 3.94 -40.83 -25.54
CA PHE A 977 5.41 -40.87 -25.35
C PHE A 977 6.05 -42.07 -26.06
N LEU A 978 5.41 -43.23 -25.96
CA LEU A 978 5.98 -44.51 -26.36
C LEU A 978 5.74 -44.85 -27.84
N SER A 979 4.75 -44.24 -28.48
CA SER A 979 4.40 -44.47 -29.89
C SER A 979 4.57 -43.25 -30.80
N GLY A 980 4.70 -42.05 -30.23
CA GLY A 980 4.69 -40.78 -30.95
C GLY A 980 3.32 -40.40 -31.52
N ARG A 981 2.26 -41.13 -31.17
CA ARG A 981 0.89 -40.89 -31.65
C ARG A 981 -0.13 -41.09 -30.52
N PRO A 982 -1.27 -40.38 -30.53
CA PRO A 982 -2.32 -40.61 -29.56
C PRO A 982 -2.94 -42.02 -29.71
N PRO A 983 -3.46 -42.60 -28.61
CA PRO A 983 -4.06 -43.94 -28.60
C PRO A 983 -5.38 -44.03 -29.37
N PHE A 984 -6.18 -42.97 -29.33
CA PHE A 984 -7.51 -42.90 -29.92
C PHE A 984 -7.63 -41.66 -30.82
N MET A 985 -8.21 -41.84 -32.01
CA MET A 985 -8.49 -40.76 -32.97
C MET A 985 -9.82 -41.05 -33.65
N ALA A 986 -10.86 -40.29 -33.30
CA ALA A 986 -12.15 -40.34 -33.98
C ALA A 986 -12.12 -39.55 -35.30
N ARG A 987 -12.98 -39.90 -36.25
CA ARG A 987 -13.18 -39.09 -37.46
C ARG A 987 -14.04 -37.87 -37.18
N ASN A 988 -15.04 -38.01 -36.29
CA ASN A 988 -15.85 -36.91 -35.82
C ASN A 988 -15.63 -36.70 -34.31
N HIS A 989 -15.04 -35.56 -33.95
CA HIS A 989 -14.73 -35.24 -32.56
C HIS A 989 -15.97 -34.95 -31.70
N GLU A 990 -17.11 -34.63 -32.31
CA GLU A 990 -18.35 -34.30 -31.61
C GLU A 990 -19.25 -35.53 -31.33
N ASP A 991 -18.95 -36.69 -31.94
CA ASP A 991 -19.74 -37.91 -31.76
C ASP A 991 -19.22 -38.74 -30.58
N GLY A 992 -19.78 -38.52 -29.39
CA GLY A 992 -19.47 -39.31 -28.19
C GLY A 992 -19.69 -40.82 -28.36
N SER A 993 -20.57 -41.25 -29.27
CA SER A 993 -20.81 -42.68 -29.53
C SER A 993 -19.67 -43.32 -30.33
N GLU A 994 -18.97 -42.55 -31.17
CA GLU A 994 -17.75 -42.97 -31.87
C GLU A 994 -16.61 -43.15 -30.85
N TRP A 995 -16.42 -42.18 -29.94
CA TRP A 995 -15.42 -42.28 -28.87
C TRP A 995 -15.61 -43.48 -27.95
N LEU A 996 -16.84 -43.72 -27.50
CA LEU A 996 -17.16 -44.90 -26.66
C LEU A 996 -16.90 -46.22 -27.41
N ARG A 997 -17.10 -46.25 -28.73
CA ARG A 997 -16.77 -47.42 -29.56
C ARG A 997 -15.27 -47.65 -29.65
N LEU A 998 -14.49 -46.59 -29.85
CA LEU A 998 -13.01 -46.65 -29.86
C LEU A 998 -12.46 -47.08 -28.50
N HIS A 999 -12.98 -46.55 -27.39
CA HIS A 999 -12.58 -46.97 -26.05
C HIS A 999 -12.86 -48.45 -25.77
N ARG A 1000 -14.00 -48.97 -26.26
CA ARG A 1000 -14.33 -50.41 -26.16
C ARG A 1000 -13.44 -51.29 -27.04
N ALA A 1001 -13.04 -50.80 -28.22
CA ALA A 1001 -12.15 -51.52 -29.12
C ALA A 1001 -10.70 -51.57 -28.58
N GLY A 1002 -10.31 -50.59 -27.76
CA GLY A 1002 -8.95 -50.43 -27.26
C GLY A 1002 -8.02 -49.77 -28.30
N PRO A 1003 -6.85 -49.28 -27.87
CA PRO A 1003 -5.90 -48.65 -28.77
C PRO A 1003 -5.19 -49.71 -29.62
N ASP A 1004 -4.63 -49.27 -30.74
CA ASP A 1004 -3.80 -50.12 -31.59
C ASP A 1004 -2.44 -50.40 -30.91
N TRP A 1005 -2.41 -51.48 -30.12
CA TRP A 1005 -1.23 -51.91 -29.37
C TRP A 1005 -0.04 -52.29 -30.27
N SER A 1006 -0.26 -52.55 -31.57
CA SER A 1006 0.84 -52.83 -32.50
C SER A 1006 1.80 -51.64 -32.65
N LYS A 1007 1.33 -50.42 -32.36
CA LYS A 1007 2.17 -49.21 -32.35
C LYS A 1007 3.24 -49.23 -31.25
N LEU A 1008 3.05 -50.04 -30.22
CA LEU A 1008 4.01 -50.26 -29.13
C LEU A 1008 4.90 -51.48 -29.34
N ALA A 1009 4.88 -52.13 -30.52
CA ALA A 1009 5.67 -53.34 -30.76
C ALA A 1009 7.19 -53.16 -30.59
N ARG A 1010 7.69 -51.92 -30.57
CA ARG A 1010 9.12 -51.58 -30.48
C ARG A 1010 9.62 -51.23 -29.07
N ILE A 1011 8.74 -51.22 -28.06
CA ILE A 1011 9.08 -50.96 -26.66
C ILE A 1011 9.07 -52.24 -25.82
N SER A 1012 9.65 -52.22 -24.62
CA SER A 1012 9.75 -53.37 -23.73
C SER A 1012 8.38 -53.90 -23.31
N GLY A 1013 8.29 -55.22 -23.07
CA GLY A 1013 7.06 -55.83 -22.58
C GLY A 1013 6.58 -55.26 -21.24
N LEU A 1014 7.50 -54.80 -20.38
CA LEU A 1014 7.14 -54.13 -19.13
C LEU A 1014 6.52 -52.76 -19.38
N ALA A 1015 7.07 -51.97 -20.31
CA ALA A 1015 6.49 -50.69 -20.69
C ALA A 1015 5.11 -50.86 -21.36
N GLN A 1016 4.93 -51.90 -22.18
CA GLN A 1016 3.62 -52.26 -22.73
C GLN A 1016 2.62 -52.60 -21.62
N GLN A 1017 3.02 -53.41 -20.63
CA GLN A 1017 2.17 -53.81 -19.50
C GLN A 1017 1.79 -52.64 -18.58
N ILE A 1018 2.65 -51.64 -18.42
CA ILE A 1018 2.35 -50.44 -17.60
C ILE A 1018 1.40 -49.50 -18.35
N CYS A 1019 1.48 -49.47 -19.68
CA CYS A 1019 0.63 -48.63 -20.52
C CYS A 1019 -0.76 -49.23 -20.77
N GLN A 1020 -0.88 -50.57 -20.72
CA GLN A 1020 -2.14 -51.32 -20.74
C GLN A 1020 -2.84 -51.26 -19.38
#